data_AF-A0A950PBS5-F1
#
_entry.id   AF-A0A950PBS5-F1
#
_cell.length_a   1.000
_cell.length_b   1.000
_cell.length_c   1.000
_cell.angle_alpha   90.00
_cell.angle_beta   90.00
_cell.angle_gamma   90.00
#
_symmetry.space_group_name_H-M   'P 1'
#
loop_
_entity.id
_entity.type
_entity.pdbx_description
1 polymer ?
#
loop_
_entity_poly.entity_id
_entity_poly.type
_entity_poly.pdbx_seq_one_letter_code
_entity_poly.pdbx_strand_id
1 'polypeptide(L)'
;AEADDEHLVAGCRLRQRTPQIETRTLKDVLGLPWGFEVYSLLTRWNPLDLTRPLPKPQSGYKVLIVGLGPAGFTLAHHLINDGHFVAAIDGLKIEPLPPEICGVAADGSCCAFEPIRDVAAEYEPLNERRMAGFGGVAEYGITVRWDKNFLKAVRLLLERRAQFAMYGGVRFGGTLTIDSAFALGFDHIAMCAGAGRPTVIPMKNGLVPGVRQASDFLMALQLTGAAKTDSIANLTVRLPVVVIGGGLTAIDTATEALAYYPLQVEKFLSRYETLAAERGAEAVRADWNPAEREVAEEFIAHARAIRAEREAAAREDRPPRLAQLIDGWGGVTIAYRRRLTDAPSYTLNHEEVAKAMEEGIRFAERLTPVEVEVDVFEQAAALKLVRHAAPEVGGHQPAAEQGPGEQVVLPARTILVAAGTQPNTVLAREDPDRVKLDGRYFQALDEEGNPATPERVAKPAEARVLMSLMEDGRAVSFFGDLHPSFAGNVVKAMGGATRGYPVVSRMLAKRAPAAPEPAALKARLDDELRARVHAVERLTPKIVEVVVKAPMAARAFQPGQFYRLQNYEAHAQKIDGTTLAMEGLALTGAWIDRDEGLLSTIVLEMGGSSDLCTLLQPGEPVILMGPTGTPTETPSGETVLLVGGGLGNAVLFSIGAAFRAQGSRVLYFAGYKTIEDRYKIADIERAADSVVWCCDEAPGFQPGRPTDFAFVGNIVQAIEAYGSGALGPAEIPLNEVDRIIAIGSDGMMAAVAEARRARLKHYFRPDHRAIASINSPMQCMMKEICAQCLQRHYDPASGTETVVFSCFNQDQDLDRVDFRTLRRRLSQNGAQEKLTKLWIDRCLRRLGWREAAAAE
;
A
#
# COMPACT_ATOMS: atom_id res chain seq x y z
N ALA A 1 -28.29 22.08 -14.02
CA ALA A 1 -27.37 22.68 -13.03
C ALA A 1 -27.42 21.96 -11.67
N GLU A 2 -28.54 21.92 -10.94
CA GLU A 2 -28.65 21.08 -9.72
C GLU A 2 -28.95 19.58 -10.03
N ALA A 3 -29.58 19.27 -11.17
CA ALA A 3 -29.88 17.88 -11.56
C ALA A 3 -28.65 17.04 -11.99
N ASP A 4 -27.55 17.67 -12.45
CA ASP A 4 -26.33 16.94 -12.87
C ASP A 4 -25.49 16.45 -11.69
N ASP A 5 -25.62 17.10 -10.52
CA ASP A 5 -24.90 16.75 -9.30
C ASP A 5 -25.54 15.54 -8.57
N GLU A 6 -26.80 15.21 -8.86
CA GLU A 6 -27.60 14.28 -8.06
C GLU A 6 -27.43 12.81 -8.46
N HIS A 7 -27.11 12.51 -9.72
CA HIS A 7 -27.10 11.14 -10.21
C HIS A 7 -25.97 10.32 -9.55
N LEU A 8 -24.70 10.73 -9.67
CA LEU A 8 -23.57 10.01 -9.04
C LEU A 8 -23.60 10.03 -7.51
N VAL A 9 -24.23 11.05 -6.91
CA VAL A 9 -24.25 11.30 -5.45
C VAL A 9 -25.34 10.51 -4.74
N ALA A 10 -26.46 10.19 -5.40
CA ALA A 10 -27.62 9.56 -4.76
C ALA A 10 -27.32 8.18 -4.15
N GLY A 11 -26.24 7.51 -4.61
CA GLY A 11 -25.73 6.32 -3.95
C GLY A 11 -25.35 6.62 -2.51
N CYS A 12 -24.54 7.66 -2.27
CA CYS A 12 -23.79 7.90 -1.04
C CYS A 12 -24.66 8.16 0.20
N ARG A 13 -24.76 7.17 1.10
CA ARG A 13 -25.22 7.33 2.50
C ARG A 13 -24.37 8.30 3.34
N LEU A 14 -23.31 8.84 2.77
CA LEU A 14 -22.29 9.66 3.44
C LEU A 14 -22.65 11.16 3.53
N ARG A 15 -23.88 11.55 3.14
CA ARG A 15 -24.39 12.90 3.40
C ARG A 15 -24.60 13.09 4.90
N GLN A 16 -24.07 14.19 5.42
CA GLN A 16 -24.26 14.72 6.79
C GLN A 16 -25.71 15.15 7.11
N ARG A 17 -26.66 14.80 6.23
CA ARG A 17 -28.12 14.93 6.21
C ARG A 17 -28.53 14.34 4.86
N THR A 18 -28.67 13.03 4.75
CA THR A 18 -29.18 12.43 3.51
C THR A 18 -30.63 12.89 3.37
N PRO A 19 -31.04 13.66 2.34
CA PRO A 19 -32.45 13.70 2.01
C PRO A 19 -32.78 12.28 1.60
N GLN A 20 -33.49 11.56 2.47
CA GLN A 20 -33.82 10.14 2.26
C GLN A 20 -34.44 9.89 0.89
N ILE A 21 -35.02 10.94 0.28
CA ILE A 21 -35.62 10.92 -1.04
C ILE A 21 -34.63 10.69 -2.18
N GLU A 22 -33.41 11.26 -2.15
CA GLU A 22 -32.44 11.13 -3.25
C GLU A 22 -31.93 9.69 -3.34
N THR A 23 -31.46 9.15 -2.21
CA THR A 23 -30.98 7.76 -2.11
C THR A 23 -32.09 6.76 -2.36
N ARG A 24 -33.31 7.04 -1.89
CA ARG A 24 -34.46 6.18 -2.18
C ARG A 24 -34.80 6.21 -3.66
N THR A 25 -34.84 7.38 -4.30
CA THR A 25 -35.12 7.52 -5.73
C THR A 25 -34.11 6.73 -6.57
N LEU A 26 -32.80 6.84 -6.27
CA LEU A 26 -31.81 6.05 -6.99
C LEU A 26 -32.03 4.55 -6.80
N LYS A 27 -32.28 4.10 -5.56
CA LYS A 27 -32.56 2.68 -5.29
C LYS A 27 -33.81 2.18 -6.00
N ASP A 28 -34.86 2.98 -6.02
CA ASP A 28 -36.12 2.66 -6.69
C ASP A 28 -35.90 2.56 -8.20
N VAL A 29 -35.14 3.50 -8.80
CA VAL A 29 -34.78 3.45 -10.23
C VAL A 29 -33.91 2.23 -10.55
N LEU A 30 -32.86 1.99 -9.76
CA LEU A 30 -31.97 0.84 -9.94
C LEU A 30 -32.70 -0.50 -9.77
N GLY A 31 -33.74 -0.55 -8.94
CA GLY A 31 -34.57 -1.73 -8.71
C GLY A 31 -35.62 -2.01 -9.80
N LEU A 32 -35.79 -1.11 -10.79
CA LEU A 32 -36.63 -1.39 -11.94
C LEU A 32 -35.99 -2.43 -12.87
N PRO A 33 -36.77 -3.20 -13.65
CA PRO A 33 -36.24 -3.93 -14.79
C PRO A 33 -35.51 -2.98 -15.73
N TRP A 34 -34.25 -3.30 -16.05
CA TRP A 34 -33.32 -2.44 -16.80
C TRP A 34 -32.98 -1.13 -16.08
N GLY A 35 -33.16 -1.06 -14.76
CA GLY A 35 -32.97 0.14 -13.96
C GLY A 35 -31.58 0.75 -14.08
N PHE A 36 -30.54 -0.08 -14.09
CA PHE A 36 -29.17 0.36 -14.36
C PHE A 36 -29.02 0.98 -15.76
N GLU A 37 -29.63 0.38 -16.80
CA GLU A 37 -29.55 0.88 -18.17
C GLU A 37 -30.30 2.21 -18.34
N VAL A 38 -31.47 2.35 -17.71
CA VAL A 38 -32.22 3.61 -17.64
C VAL A 38 -31.38 4.68 -16.96
N TYR A 39 -30.79 4.34 -15.82
CA TYR A 39 -29.94 5.25 -15.07
C TYR A 39 -28.68 5.66 -15.88
N SER A 40 -28.00 4.69 -16.52
CA SER A 40 -26.88 4.90 -17.43
C SER A 40 -27.24 5.79 -18.63
N LEU A 41 -28.43 5.63 -19.19
CA LEU A 41 -28.96 6.54 -20.21
C LEU A 41 -29.10 7.97 -19.66
N LEU A 42 -29.72 8.15 -18.48
CA LEU A 42 -29.92 9.47 -17.89
C LEU A 42 -28.61 10.19 -17.54
N THR A 43 -27.55 9.45 -17.20
CA THR A 43 -26.21 10.07 -17.00
C THR A 43 -25.60 10.64 -18.30
N ARG A 44 -26.12 10.23 -19.46
CA ARG A 44 -25.72 10.69 -20.81
C ARG A 44 -26.83 11.46 -21.52
N TRP A 45 -28.01 11.54 -20.95
CA TRP A 45 -29.12 12.26 -21.53
C TRP A 45 -29.85 12.94 -20.39
N ASN A 46 -29.57 14.23 -20.22
CA ASN A 46 -30.20 15.05 -19.20
C ASN A 46 -31.27 15.94 -19.84
N PRO A 47 -32.55 15.51 -19.89
CA PRO A 47 -33.62 16.33 -20.45
C PRO A 47 -33.88 17.63 -19.67
N LEU A 48 -33.34 17.78 -18.46
CA LEU A 48 -33.47 18.99 -17.64
C LEU A 48 -32.34 20.00 -17.89
N ASP A 49 -31.23 19.59 -18.52
CA ASP A 49 -30.22 20.51 -19.02
C ASP A 49 -30.57 20.94 -20.45
N LEU A 50 -31.35 22.03 -20.55
CA LEU A 50 -31.76 22.61 -21.84
C LEU A 50 -30.57 23.12 -22.66
N THR A 51 -29.42 23.34 -22.04
CA THR A 51 -28.20 23.84 -22.71
C THR A 51 -27.32 22.71 -23.22
N ARG A 52 -27.29 21.58 -22.50
CA ARG A 52 -26.50 20.40 -22.85
C ARG A 52 -27.26 19.10 -22.54
N PRO A 53 -28.32 18.79 -23.30
CA PRO A 53 -29.12 17.59 -23.04
C PRO A 53 -28.39 16.30 -23.39
N LEU A 54 -27.33 16.37 -24.22
CA LEU A 54 -26.50 15.25 -24.66
C LEU A 54 -25.01 15.59 -24.50
N PRO A 55 -24.13 14.57 -24.35
CA PRO A 55 -22.69 14.73 -24.42
C PRO A 55 -22.27 15.47 -25.67
N LYS A 56 -21.24 16.30 -25.53
CA LYS A 56 -20.63 16.99 -26.68
C LYS A 56 -19.99 15.98 -27.63
N PRO A 57 -19.88 16.31 -28.93
CA PRO A 57 -19.08 15.54 -29.87
C PRO A 57 -17.64 15.36 -29.39
N GLN A 58 -16.97 14.32 -29.86
CA GLN A 58 -15.57 14.07 -29.53
C GLN A 58 -14.71 15.28 -29.88
N SER A 59 -13.94 15.75 -28.91
CA SER A 59 -13.17 17.00 -29.05
C SER A 59 -11.72 16.78 -29.46
N GLY A 60 -11.23 15.54 -29.48
CA GLY A 60 -9.81 15.18 -29.69
C GLY A 60 -8.89 15.37 -28.47
N TYR A 61 -9.30 16.12 -27.46
CA TYR A 61 -8.50 16.35 -26.24
C TYR A 61 -8.42 15.09 -25.37
N LYS A 62 -7.28 14.89 -24.72
CA LYS A 62 -6.95 13.71 -23.91
C LYS A 62 -6.53 14.18 -22.52
N VAL A 63 -7.28 13.77 -21.50
CA VAL A 63 -7.02 14.13 -20.10
C VAL A 63 -6.57 12.91 -19.32
N LEU A 64 -5.47 13.06 -18.58
CA LEU A 64 -5.00 12.08 -17.61
C LEU A 64 -5.60 12.40 -16.24
N ILE A 65 -6.28 11.43 -15.62
CA ILE A 65 -6.73 11.51 -14.22
C ILE A 65 -5.87 10.59 -13.35
N VAL A 66 -5.30 11.15 -12.28
CA VAL A 66 -4.46 10.42 -11.33
C VAL A 66 -5.23 10.14 -10.05
N GLY A 67 -5.72 8.91 -9.90
CA GLY A 67 -6.51 8.44 -8.75
C GLY A 67 -8.00 8.31 -9.09
N LEU A 68 -8.59 7.15 -8.77
CA LEU A 68 -9.97 6.80 -9.07
C LEU A 68 -10.87 6.83 -7.82
N GLY A 69 -10.60 7.79 -6.93
CA GLY A 69 -11.50 8.15 -5.84
C GLY A 69 -12.70 9.00 -6.30
N PRO A 70 -13.53 9.49 -5.35
CA PRO A 70 -14.72 10.27 -5.66
C PRO A 70 -14.52 11.48 -6.54
N ALA A 71 -13.41 12.22 -6.35
CA ALA A 71 -13.07 13.32 -7.25
C ALA A 71 -12.73 12.83 -8.67
N GLY A 72 -11.97 11.73 -8.78
CA GLY A 72 -11.47 11.21 -10.05
C GLY A 72 -12.57 10.65 -10.94
N PHE A 73 -13.42 9.75 -10.42
CA PHE A 73 -14.50 9.18 -11.23
C PHE A 73 -15.59 10.22 -11.57
N THR A 74 -15.81 11.22 -10.71
CA THR A 74 -16.75 12.32 -10.98
C THR A 74 -16.20 13.25 -12.06
N LEU A 75 -14.91 13.60 -11.97
CA LEU A 75 -14.25 14.41 -12.99
C LEU A 75 -14.25 13.69 -14.34
N ALA A 76 -13.95 12.39 -14.36
CA ALA A 76 -14.01 11.56 -15.56
C ALA A 76 -15.39 11.66 -16.23
N HIS A 77 -16.46 11.46 -15.45
CA HIS A 77 -17.83 11.55 -15.95
C HIS A 77 -18.12 12.87 -16.66
N HIS A 78 -17.79 14.01 -16.05
CA HIS A 78 -18.05 15.32 -16.63
C HIS A 78 -17.19 15.62 -17.86
N LEU A 79 -15.89 15.28 -17.83
CA LEU A 79 -14.99 15.52 -18.97
C LEU A 79 -15.36 14.67 -20.19
N ILE A 80 -15.82 13.42 -19.98
CA ILE A 80 -16.32 12.60 -21.08
C ILE A 80 -17.61 13.19 -21.65
N ASN A 81 -18.49 13.76 -20.81
CA ASN A 81 -19.68 14.48 -21.26
C ASN A 81 -19.34 15.78 -22.02
N ASP A 82 -18.15 16.35 -21.82
CA ASP A 82 -17.61 17.45 -22.63
C ASP A 82 -16.90 16.98 -23.92
N GLY A 83 -16.95 15.68 -24.22
CA GLY A 83 -16.41 15.11 -25.46
C GLY A 83 -14.93 14.77 -25.40
N HIS A 84 -14.29 14.89 -24.23
CA HIS A 84 -12.87 14.58 -24.05
C HIS A 84 -12.64 13.07 -23.88
N PHE A 85 -11.50 12.59 -24.34
CA PHE A 85 -10.99 11.28 -23.95
C PHE A 85 -10.34 11.37 -22.57
N VAL A 86 -10.64 10.40 -21.71
CA VAL A 86 -10.11 10.34 -20.34
C VAL A 86 -9.40 9.00 -20.15
N ALA A 87 -8.11 9.07 -19.83
CA ALA A 87 -7.38 7.94 -19.28
C ALA A 87 -7.18 8.17 -17.78
N ALA A 88 -7.48 7.17 -16.96
CA ALA A 88 -7.25 7.22 -15.52
C ALA A 88 -6.19 6.21 -15.08
N ILE A 89 -5.36 6.59 -14.13
CA ILE A 89 -4.38 5.71 -13.50
C ILE A 89 -4.59 5.66 -11.99
N ASP A 90 -4.34 4.50 -11.39
CA ASP A 90 -4.31 4.34 -9.93
C ASP A 90 -3.12 3.47 -9.53
N GLY A 91 -2.46 3.81 -8.40
CA GLY A 91 -1.38 3.00 -7.84
C GLY A 91 -1.89 1.72 -7.17
N LEU A 92 -3.18 1.62 -6.88
CA LEU A 92 -3.81 0.40 -6.39
C LEU A 92 -4.06 -0.59 -7.53
N LYS A 93 -4.13 -1.88 -7.16
CA LYS A 93 -4.60 -2.93 -8.07
C LYS A 93 -6.07 -2.68 -8.37
N ILE A 94 -6.44 -2.62 -9.65
CA ILE A 94 -7.84 -2.57 -10.11
C ILE A 94 -8.18 -3.96 -10.67
N GLU A 95 -9.01 -4.71 -9.97
CA GLU A 95 -9.42 -6.05 -10.43
C GLU A 95 -10.21 -5.95 -11.75
N PRO A 96 -10.00 -6.84 -12.73
CA PRO A 96 -10.83 -6.87 -13.92
C PRO A 96 -12.28 -7.27 -13.55
N LEU A 97 -13.24 -6.64 -14.21
CA LEU A 97 -14.63 -7.10 -14.21
C LEU A 97 -14.83 -8.11 -15.34
N PRO A 98 -15.88 -8.95 -15.28
CA PRO A 98 -16.24 -9.82 -16.39
C PRO A 98 -16.49 -8.99 -17.68
N PRO A 99 -15.82 -9.31 -18.81
CA PRO A 99 -15.93 -8.54 -20.05
C PRO A 99 -17.36 -8.42 -20.58
N GLU A 100 -18.17 -9.48 -20.42
CA GLU A 100 -19.57 -9.53 -20.78
C GLU A 100 -20.44 -8.51 -20.02
N ILE A 101 -19.93 -7.95 -18.92
CA ILE A 101 -20.62 -6.93 -18.12
C ILE A 101 -20.01 -5.55 -18.36
N CYS A 102 -18.69 -5.41 -18.28
CA CYS A 102 -18.06 -4.10 -18.40
C CYS A 102 -17.79 -3.64 -19.85
N GLY A 103 -17.76 -4.56 -20.82
CA GLY A 103 -17.44 -4.27 -22.20
C GLY A 103 -15.95 -4.09 -22.49
N VAL A 104 -15.07 -4.55 -21.59
CA VAL A 104 -13.61 -4.42 -21.70
C VAL A 104 -12.94 -5.76 -21.44
N ALA A 105 -12.16 -6.24 -22.41
CA ALA A 105 -11.38 -7.48 -22.28
C ALA A 105 -10.12 -7.26 -21.43
N ALA A 106 -9.44 -8.35 -21.06
CA ALA A 106 -8.26 -8.30 -20.20
C ALA A 106 -7.09 -7.47 -20.80
N ASP A 107 -6.97 -7.45 -22.13
CA ASP A 107 -6.00 -6.65 -22.87
C ASP A 107 -6.40 -5.16 -23.01
N GLY A 108 -7.57 -4.78 -22.49
CA GLY A 108 -8.11 -3.42 -22.56
C GLY A 108 -8.94 -3.14 -23.81
N SER A 109 -9.06 -4.07 -24.75
CA SER A 109 -9.89 -3.89 -25.94
C SER A 109 -11.38 -3.82 -25.60
N CYS A 110 -12.13 -3.00 -26.33
CA CYS A 110 -13.58 -2.93 -26.17
C CYS A 110 -14.22 -4.18 -26.77
N CYS A 111 -15.19 -4.76 -26.07
CA CYS A 111 -15.95 -5.93 -26.50
C CYS A 111 -17.46 -5.71 -26.29
N ALA A 112 -18.26 -6.61 -26.86
CA ALA A 112 -19.70 -6.60 -26.64
C ALA A 112 -20.00 -6.94 -25.17
N PHE A 113 -21.03 -6.29 -24.62
CA PHE A 113 -21.51 -6.54 -23.27
C PHE A 113 -23.03 -6.70 -23.25
N GLU A 114 -23.53 -7.36 -22.23
CA GLU A 114 -24.94 -7.61 -22.01
C GLU A 114 -25.58 -6.46 -21.21
N PRO A 115 -26.74 -5.94 -21.65
CA PRO A 115 -27.51 -5.01 -20.83
C PRO A 115 -27.95 -5.69 -19.52
N ILE A 116 -27.92 -4.95 -18.41
CA ILE A 116 -28.24 -5.47 -17.08
C ILE A 116 -29.74 -5.33 -16.85
N ARG A 117 -30.45 -6.47 -16.84
CA ARG A 117 -31.89 -6.50 -16.57
C ARG A 117 -32.22 -6.27 -15.10
N ASP A 118 -31.46 -6.87 -14.19
CA ASP A 118 -31.62 -6.70 -12.75
C ASP A 118 -30.26 -6.45 -12.13
N VAL A 119 -30.04 -5.25 -11.59
CA VAL A 119 -28.76 -4.87 -11.01
C VAL A 119 -28.46 -5.63 -9.71
N ALA A 120 -29.49 -6.15 -9.03
CA ALA A 120 -29.29 -6.94 -7.81
C ALA A 120 -28.58 -8.27 -8.10
N ALA A 121 -28.68 -8.80 -9.32
CA ALA A 121 -27.92 -9.98 -9.76
C ALA A 121 -26.40 -9.72 -9.80
N GLU A 122 -26.00 -8.45 -9.90
CA GLU A 122 -24.60 -8.02 -9.91
C GLU A 122 -24.06 -7.71 -8.52
N TYR A 123 -24.90 -7.76 -7.48
CA TYR A 123 -24.50 -7.41 -6.13
C TYR A 123 -23.96 -8.62 -5.38
N GLU A 124 -22.77 -8.45 -4.80
CA GLU A 124 -22.10 -9.46 -4.01
C GLU A 124 -22.19 -9.12 -2.52
N PRO A 125 -22.39 -10.10 -1.63
CA PRO A 125 -22.21 -9.91 -0.19
C PRO A 125 -20.83 -9.33 0.13
N LEU A 126 -20.73 -8.33 1.01
CA LEU A 126 -19.47 -7.62 1.25
C LEU A 126 -18.33 -8.51 1.77
N ASN A 127 -18.65 -9.61 2.45
CA ASN A 127 -17.69 -10.60 2.95
C ASN A 127 -17.14 -11.53 1.84
N GLU A 128 -17.79 -11.59 0.68
CA GLU A 128 -17.40 -12.44 -0.46
C GLU A 128 -16.94 -11.60 -1.67
N ARG A 129 -17.43 -10.36 -1.76
CA ARG A 129 -17.14 -9.41 -2.85
C ARG A 129 -15.64 -9.30 -3.08
N ARG A 130 -15.25 -9.40 -4.36
CA ARG A 130 -13.87 -9.10 -4.77
C ARG A 130 -13.57 -7.63 -4.58
N MET A 131 -12.38 -7.34 -4.06
CA MET A 131 -11.96 -5.98 -3.77
C MET A 131 -11.53 -5.33 -5.07
N ALA A 132 -12.41 -4.52 -5.66
CA ALA A 132 -12.31 -4.06 -7.04
C ALA A 132 -11.17 -3.04 -7.24
N GLY A 133 -10.73 -2.38 -6.17
CA GLY A 133 -9.66 -1.37 -6.19
C GLY A 133 -10.07 -0.02 -6.81
N PHE A 134 -11.33 0.13 -7.17
CA PHE A 134 -11.92 1.34 -7.74
C PHE A 134 -12.73 2.08 -6.67
N GLY A 135 -12.54 3.40 -6.51
CA GLY A 135 -13.27 4.23 -5.55
C GLY A 135 -12.41 4.90 -4.46
N GLY A 136 -11.11 4.66 -4.44
CA GLY A 136 -10.19 5.25 -3.46
C GLY A 136 -10.62 4.92 -2.02
N VAL A 137 -10.66 5.93 -1.13
CA VAL A 137 -11.09 5.75 0.27
C VAL A 137 -12.49 5.13 0.39
N ALA A 138 -13.38 5.28 -0.60
CA ALA A 138 -14.69 4.61 -0.58
C ALA A 138 -14.60 3.08 -0.71
N GLU A 139 -13.52 2.56 -1.30
CA GLU A 139 -13.25 1.13 -1.44
C GLU A 139 -12.41 0.60 -0.27
N TYR A 140 -11.33 1.29 0.11
CA TYR A 140 -10.36 0.76 1.09
C TYR A 140 -10.46 1.36 2.49
N GLY A 141 -11.21 2.45 2.69
CA GLY A 141 -11.28 3.18 3.96
C GLY A 141 -12.67 3.16 4.59
N ILE A 142 -13.72 3.41 3.81
CA ILE A 142 -15.11 3.37 4.28
C ILE A 142 -15.59 1.92 4.26
N THR A 143 -16.21 1.51 5.36
CA THR A 143 -16.44 0.10 5.66
C THR A 143 -17.92 -0.28 5.51
N VAL A 144 -18.46 -1.19 6.32
CA VAL A 144 -19.84 -1.72 6.27
C VAL A 144 -20.96 -0.66 6.33
N ARG A 145 -20.62 0.59 6.63
CA ARG A 145 -21.55 1.75 6.55
C ARG A 145 -22.01 2.04 5.12
N TRP A 146 -21.30 1.51 4.13
CA TRP A 146 -21.50 1.76 2.70
C TRP A 146 -21.60 0.45 1.92
N ASP A 147 -22.63 0.33 1.06
CA ASP A 147 -22.72 -0.79 0.14
C ASP A 147 -21.77 -0.56 -1.05
N LYS A 148 -20.64 -1.29 -1.05
CA LYS A 148 -19.59 -1.17 -2.07
C LYS A 148 -20.02 -1.67 -3.44
N ASN A 149 -21.19 -2.29 -3.57
CA ASN A 149 -21.76 -2.61 -4.88
C ASN A 149 -22.10 -1.37 -5.71
N PHE A 150 -22.39 -0.22 -5.07
CA PHE A 150 -22.57 1.04 -5.79
C PHE A 150 -21.29 1.50 -6.51
N LEU A 151 -20.09 1.15 -6.02
CA LEU A 151 -18.84 1.44 -6.74
C LEU A 151 -18.74 0.65 -8.05
N LYS A 152 -19.28 -0.58 -8.09
CA LYS A 152 -19.39 -1.37 -9.32
C LYS A 152 -20.29 -0.66 -10.33
N ALA A 153 -21.45 -0.15 -9.90
CA ALA A 153 -22.34 0.63 -10.77
C ALA A 153 -21.65 1.89 -11.33
N VAL A 154 -20.96 2.67 -10.48
CA VAL A 154 -20.20 3.86 -10.93
C VAL A 154 -19.11 3.48 -11.93
N ARG A 155 -18.39 2.39 -11.68
CA ARG A 155 -17.37 1.87 -12.59
C ARG A 155 -17.96 1.50 -13.95
N LEU A 156 -19.07 0.76 -13.97
CA LEU A 156 -19.75 0.37 -15.22
C LEU A 156 -20.24 1.57 -16.04
N LEU A 157 -20.68 2.66 -15.38
CA LEU A 157 -21.06 3.91 -16.07
C LEU A 157 -19.90 4.55 -16.85
N LEU A 158 -18.67 4.36 -16.39
CA LEU A 158 -17.47 4.89 -17.04
C LEU A 158 -16.87 3.89 -18.03
N GLU A 159 -16.66 2.66 -17.61
CA GLU A 159 -15.93 1.62 -18.36
C GLU A 159 -16.66 1.21 -19.65
N ARG A 160 -18.00 1.30 -19.70
CA ARG A 160 -18.79 1.07 -20.92
C ARG A 160 -18.71 2.21 -21.94
N ARG A 161 -17.98 3.30 -21.67
CA ARG A 161 -17.83 4.44 -22.59
C ARG A 161 -16.51 4.34 -23.34
N ALA A 162 -16.55 4.33 -24.68
CA ALA A 162 -15.37 4.24 -25.54
C ALA A 162 -14.34 5.38 -25.32
N GLN A 163 -14.77 6.51 -24.73
CA GLN A 163 -13.92 7.65 -24.39
C GLN A 163 -13.17 7.49 -23.06
N PHE A 164 -13.34 6.37 -22.34
CA PHE A 164 -12.72 6.13 -21.05
C PHE A 164 -11.79 4.91 -21.09
N ALA A 165 -10.64 5.02 -20.45
CA ALA A 165 -9.76 3.89 -20.17
C ALA A 165 -9.18 4.06 -18.76
N MET A 166 -8.90 2.95 -18.08
CA MET A 166 -8.24 2.99 -16.76
C MET A 166 -7.20 1.90 -16.59
N TYR A 167 -6.18 2.21 -15.78
CA TYR A 167 -5.02 1.36 -15.54
C TYR A 167 -4.70 1.32 -14.04
N GLY A 168 -4.77 0.14 -13.44
CA GLY A 168 -4.35 -0.09 -12.05
C GLY A 168 -2.87 -0.43 -11.96
N GLY A 169 -2.28 -0.27 -10.79
CA GLY A 169 -0.87 -0.54 -10.55
C GLY A 169 0.09 0.44 -11.23
N VAL A 170 -0.36 1.65 -11.60
CA VAL A 170 0.47 2.66 -12.26
C VAL A 170 0.73 3.80 -11.30
N ARG A 171 2.00 4.06 -10.99
CA ARG A 171 2.39 5.11 -10.05
C ARG A 171 2.71 6.41 -10.78
N PHE A 172 1.95 7.46 -10.49
CA PHE A 172 2.31 8.82 -10.92
C PHE A 172 3.47 9.38 -10.08
N GLY A 173 4.43 10.05 -10.72
CA GLY A 173 5.73 10.42 -10.14
C GLY A 173 6.79 9.29 -10.19
N GLY A 174 6.44 8.13 -10.73
CA GLY A 174 7.35 6.98 -10.88
C GLY A 174 7.25 6.38 -12.28
N THR A 175 6.27 5.50 -12.50
CA THR A 175 5.97 4.88 -13.81
C THR A 175 5.68 5.95 -14.86
N LEU A 176 4.84 6.92 -14.50
CA LEU A 176 4.43 8.03 -15.34
C LEU A 176 4.69 9.34 -14.60
N THR A 177 5.24 10.32 -15.28
CA THR A 177 5.59 11.66 -14.78
C THR A 177 4.83 12.72 -15.56
N ILE A 178 4.90 13.99 -15.13
CA ILE A 178 4.31 15.11 -15.89
C ILE A 178 4.88 15.13 -17.31
N ASP A 179 6.21 15.04 -17.44
CA ASP A 179 6.90 15.08 -18.73
C ASP A 179 6.53 13.92 -19.65
N SER A 180 6.54 12.69 -19.14
CA SER A 180 6.20 11.52 -19.94
C SER A 180 4.71 11.52 -20.33
N ALA A 181 3.80 11.94 -19.44
CA ALA A 181 2.39 12.09 -19.79
C ALA A 181 2.18 13.11 -20.93
N PHE A 182 2.80 14.27 -20.82
CA PHE A 182 2.74 15.29 -21.87
C PHE A 182 3.43 14.84 -23.17
N ALA A 183 4.52 14.06 -23.09
CA ALA A 183 5.17 13.47 -24.25
C ALA A 183 4.35 12.35 -24.91
N LEU A 184 3.48 11.64 -24.16
CA LEU A 184 2.52 10.69 -24.73
C LEU A 184 1.42 11.40 -25.54
N GLY A 185 1.20 12.69 -25.31
CA GLY A 185 0.20 13.50 -26.00
C GLY A 185 -0.99 13.89 -25.12
N PHE A 186 -0.93 13.74 -23.80
CA PHE A 186 -1.98 14.28 -22.93
C PHE A 186 -2.02 15.81 -23.00
N ASP A 187 -3.22 16.36 -23.05
CA ASP A 187 -3.49 17.81 -23.12
C ASP A 187 -3.65 18.42 -21.73
N HIS A 188 -3.95 17.60 -20.72
CA HIS A 188 -4.13 18.04 -19.33
C HIS A 188 -3.93 16.89 -18.34
N ILE A 189 -3.48 17.22 -17.13
CA ILE A 189 -3.33 16.26 -16.02
C ILE A 189 -4.17 16.73 -14.83
N ALA A 190 -4.99 15.84 -14.27
CA ALA A 190 -5.82 16.08 -13.11
C ALA A 190 -5.42 15.16 -11.95
N MET A 191 -4.88 15.76 -10.90
CA MET A 191 -4.50 15.09 -9.66
C MET A 191 -5.74 14.87 -8.78
N CYS A 192 -6.09 13.62 -8.55
CA CYS A 192 -7.20 13.16 -7.70
C CYS A 192 -6.72 12.13 -6.66
N ALA A 193 -5.44 12.21 -6.27
CA ALA A 193 -4.75 11.22 -5.44
C ALA A 193 -5.20 11.15 -3.96
N GLY A 194 -6.11 12.05 -3.54
CA GLY A 194 -6.80 11.95 -2.26
C GLY A 194 -5.92 12.15 -1.02
N ALA A 195 -6.23 11.40 0.04
CA ALA A 195 -5.51 11.44 1.30
C ALA A 195 -4.10 10.82 1.18
N GLY A 196 -3.15 11.48 1.82
CA GLY A 196 -1.73 11.14 1.91
C GLY A 196 -1.30 10.66 3.29
N ARG A 197 -0.15 11.15 3.73
CA ARG A 197 0.55 10.79 4.97
C ARG A 197 -0.38 10.78 6.21
N PRO A 198 -0.43 9.69 7.00
CA PRO A 198 -1.12 9.70 8.28
C PRO A 198 -0.34 10.47 9.35
N THR A 199 -1.06 10.97 10.34
CA THR A 199 -0.48 11.66 11.49
C THR A 199 0.06 10.62 12.48
N VAL A 200 1.39 10.55 12.62
CA VAL A 200 2.05 9.75 13.65
C VAL A 200 2.00 10.52 14.97
N ILE A 201 1.53 9.88 16.03
CA ILE A 201 1.53 10.45 17.38
C ILE A 201 2.89 10.12 18.03
N PRO A 202 3.64 11.11 18.54
CA PRO A 202 4.86 10.85 19.28
C PRO A 202 4.51 10.16 20.60
N MET A 203 4.94 8.91 20.76
CA MET A 203 4.79 8.13 21.98
C MET A 203 5.93 7.12 22.09
N LYS A 204 6.41 6.89 23.31
CA LYS A 204 7.42 5.86 23.56
C LYS A 204 6.84 4.50 23.17
N ASN A 205 7.64 3.67 22.49
CA ASN A 205 7.22 2.37 21.94
C ASN A 205 6.09 2.47 20.89
N GLY A 206 5.96 3.59 20.18
CA GLY A 206 4.86 3.79 19.21
C GLY A 206 4.88 2.95 17.92
N LEU A 207 5.86 2.07 17.74
CA LEU A 207 6.02 1.20 16.55
C LEU A 207 6.24 -0.28 16.91
N VAL A 208 5.94 -0.66 18.15
CA VAL A 208 6.08 -2.04 18.62
C VAL A 208 4.99 -2.95 18.05
N PRO A 209 5.17 -4.28 18.04
CA PRO A 209 4.15 -5.22 17.56
C PRO A 209 2.85 -5.02 18.34
N GLY A 210 1.75 -4.93 17.60
CA GLY A 210 0.43 -4.56 18.13
C GLY A 210 0.05 -3.10 17.86
N VAL A 211 0.99 -2.22 17.51
CA VAL A 211 0.68 -0.83 17.11
C VAL A 211 0.62 -0.69 15.59
N ARG A 212 -0.46 -0.13 15.05
CA ARG A 212 -0.61 0.18 13.62
C ARG A 212 -1.25 1.56 13.42
N GLN A 213 -0.99 2.18 12.27
CA GLN A 213 -1.83 3.28 11.81
C GLN A 213 -3.18 2.74 11.36
N ALA A 214 -4.25 3.51 11.51
CA ALA A 214 -5.57 3.12 11.03
C ALA A 214 -5.59 2.93 9.50
N SER A 215 -4.80 3.71 8.76
CA SER A 215 -4.64 3.54 7.31
C SER A 215 -3.98 2.20 6.97
N ASP A 216 -2.96 1.76 7.70
CA ASP A 216 -2.35 0.43 7.55
C ASP A 216 -3.40 -0.67 7.78
N PHE A 217 -4.09 -0.61 8.93
CA PHE A 217 -5.11 -1.60 9.28
C PHE A 217 -6.25 -1.70 8.26
N LEU A 218 -6.90 -0.58 7.92
CA LEU A 218 -8.05 -0.56 7.01
C LEU A 218 -7.63 -0.96 5.59
N MET A 219 -6.49 -0.46 5.09
CA MET A 219 -6.01 -0.84 3.77
C MET A 219 -5.58 -2.31 3.71
N ALA A 220 -4.94 -2.85 4.76
CA ALA A 220 -4.63 -4.27 4.83
C ALA A 220 -5.91 -5.10 4.83
N LEU A 221 -6.88 -4.78 5.71
CA LEU A 221 -8.14 -5.50 5.81
C LEU A 221 -8.90 -5.55 4.49
N GLN A 222 -9.03 -4.40 3.83
CA GLN A 222 -9.86 -4.24 2.65
C GLN A 222 -9.11 -4.64 1.37
N LEU A 223 -7.89 -4.17 1.13
CA LEU A 223 -7.22 -4.40 -0.17
C LEU A 223 -6.61 -5.80 -0.32
N THR A 224 -6.29 -6.50 0.78
CA THR A 224 -5.83 -7.90 0.70
C THR A 224 -6.97 -8.90 0.91
N GLY A 225 -8.16 -8.42 1.30
CA GLY A 225 -9.29 -9.26 1.65
C GLY A 225 -9.03 -10.12 2.89
N ALA A 226 -8.27 -9.63 3.88
CA ALA A 226 -7.89 -10.41 5.07
C ALA A 226 -9.10 -10.99 5.84
N ALA A 227 -10.24 -10.29 5.81
CA ALA A 227 -11.50 -10.73 6.40
C ALA A 227 -12.16 -11.92 5.67
N LYS A 228 -11.79 -12.18 4.42
CA LYS A 228 -12.36 -13.30 3.65
C LYS A 228 -11.86 -14.62 4.21
N THR A 229 -12.76 -15.59 4.29
CA THR A 229 -12.47 -16.94 4.79
C THR A 229 -11.52 -17.70 3.86
N ASP A 230 -11.62 -17.45 2.55
CA ASP A 230 -10.80 -18.07 1.51
C ASP A 230 -9.46 -17.37 1.26
N SER A 231 -9.24 -16.18 1.83
CA SER A 231 -8.01 -15.40 1.62
C SER A 231 -6.83 -15.92 2.42
N ILE A 232 -5.65 -15.96 1.79
CA ILE A 232 -4.38 -16.28 2.44
C ILE A 232 -3.74 -15.11 3.20
N ALA A 233 -4.28 -13.89 3.07
CA ALA A 233 -3.69 -12.70 3.66
C ALA A 233 -3.72 -12.74 5.20
N ASN A 234 -2.66 -12.21 5.81
CA ASN A 234 -2.46 -12.22 7.26
C ASN A 234 -2.51 -10.80 7.83
N LEU A 235 -3.39 -10.60 8.81
CA LEU A 235 -3.54 -9.35 9.54
C LEU A 235 -3.82 -9.69 11.00
N THR A 236 -2.81 -9.65 11.85
CA THR A 236 -2.98 -10.00 13.26
C THR A 236 -3.59 -8.84 14.06
N VAL A 237 -4.70 -9.10 14.74
CA VAL A 237 -5.32 -8.25 15.77
C VAL A 237 -5.48 -9.07 17.04
N ARG A 238 -5.15 -8.50 18.21
CA ARG A 238 -5.32 -9.13 19.53
C ARG A 238 -6.21 -8.26 20.40
N LEU A 239 -7.04 -8.88 21.25
CA LEU A 239 -7.87 -8.17 22.23
C LEU A 239 -7.10 -8.01 23.56
N PRO A 240 -7.33 -6.93 24.32
CA PRO A 240 -8.22 -5.80 24.02
C PRO A 240 -7.63 -4.85 22.96
N VAL A 241 -8.49 -4.12 22.24
CA VAL A 241 -8.09 -3.13 21.23
C VAL A 241 -8.34 -1.71 21.75
N VAL A 242 -7.37 -0.82 21.54
CA VAL A 242 -7.54 0.63 21.74
C VAL A 242 -7.33 1.39 20.43
N VAL A 243 -8.31 2.18 20.03
CA VAL A 243 -8.24 3.06 18.85
C VAL A 243 -8.02 4.50 19.31
N ILE A 244 -6.98 5.17 18.83
CA ILE A 244 -6.67 6.56 19.19
C ILE A 244 -7.25 7.50 18.13
N GLY A 245 -8.30 8.26 18.46
CA GLY A 245 -8.91 9.21 17.54
C GLY A 245 -10.36 9.56 17.87
N GLY A 246 -10.95 10.49 17.11
CA GLY A 246 -12.36 10.90 17.26
C GLY A 246 -13.03 11.29 15.95
N GLY A 247 -12.41 10.98 14.81
CA GLY A 247 -13.02 11.13 13.49
C GLY A 247 -13.72 9.85 13.04
N LEU A 248 -14.35 9.88 11.87
CA LEU A 248 -14.98 8.68 11.28
C LEU A 248 -14.00 7.52 11.08
N THR A 249 -12.74 7.82 10.72
CA THR A 249 -11.70 6.79 10.62
C THR A 249 -11.53 6.02 11.93
N ALA A 250 -11.70 6.66 13.09
CA ALA A 250 -11.63 5.97 14.38
C ALA A 250 -12.84 5.04 14.60
N ILE A 251 -14.03 5.46 14.18
CA ILE A 251 -15.25 4.65 14.21
C ILE A 251 -15.11 3.44 13.29
N ASP A 252 -14.71 3.66 12.04
CA ASP A 252 -14.48 2.63 11.04
C ASP A 252 -13.43 1.62 11.52
N THR A 253 -12.33 2.11 12.10
CA THR A 253 -11.27 1.27 12.64
C THR A 253 -11.75 0.42 13.81
N ALA A 254 -12.56 0.98 14.72
CA ALA A 254 -13.06 0.26 15.89
C ALA A 254 -14.10 -0.81 15.52
N THR A 255 -15.05 -0.46 14.66
CA THR A 255 -16.10 -1.37 14.16
C THR A 255 -15.50 -2.52 13.36
N GLU A 256 -14.56 -2.24 12.46
CA GLU A 256 -13.88 -3.30 11.70
C GLU A 256 -12.98 -4.17 12.59
N ALA A 257 -12.26 -3.61 13.57
CA ALA A 257 -11.46 -4.42 14.49
C ALA A 257 -12.35 -5.38 15.31
N LEU A 258 -13.52 -4.91 15.74
CA LEU A 258 -14.52 -5.70 16.46
C LEU A 258 -15.07 -6.84 15.59
N ALA A 259 -15.46 -6.53 14.35
CA ALA A 259 -16.04 -7.50 13.41
C ALA A 259 -15.02 -8.50 12.86
N TYR A 260 -13.79 -8.06 12.63
CA TYR A 260 -12.71 -8.88 12.07
C TYR A 260 -12.19 -9.91 13.08
N TYR A 261 -12.15 -9.58 14.37
CA TYR A 261 -11.51 -10.44 15.37
C TYR A 261 -12.05 -11.88 15.40
N PRO A 262 -13.38 -12.13 15.43
CA PRO A 262 -13.91 -13.50 15.35
C PRO A 262 -13.53 -14.22 14.06
N LEU A 263 -13.58 -13.53 12.91
CA LEU A 263 -13.30 -14.11 11.60
C LEU A 263 -11.86 -14.60 11.49
N GLN A 264 -10.88 -13.83 11.97
CA GLN A 264 -9.47 -14.25 11.92
C GLN A 264 -9.19 -15.47 12.80
N VAL A 265 -9.78 -15.54 14.00
CA VAL A 265 -9.49 -16.65 14.93
C VAL A 265 -10.20 -17.93 14.47
N GLU A 266 -11.42 -17.83 13.93
CA GLU A 266 -12.13 -18.96 13.30
C GLU A 266 -11.35 -19.48 12.07
N LYS A 267 -10.86 -18.57 11.20
CA LYS A 267 -10.00 -18.94 10.05
C LYS A 267 -8.71 -19.61 10.50
N PHE A 268 -8.05 -19.07 11.52
CA PHE A 268 -6.83 -19.64 12.09
C PHE A 268 -7.09 -21.04 12.65
N LEU A 269 -8.15 -21.23 13.45
CA LEU A 269 -8.49 -22.51 14.04
C LEU A 269 -8.81 -23.56 12.97
N SER A 270 -9.59 -23.20 11.95
CA SER A 270 -9.95 -24.12 10.85
C SER A 270 -8.71 -24.66 10.13
N ARG A 271 -7.75 -23.77 9.80
CA ARG A 271 -6.49 -24.17 9.18
C ARG A 271 -5.63 -25.00 10.12
N TYR A 272 -5.53 -24.59 11.39
CA TYR A 272 -4.77 -25.30 12.40
C TYR A 272 -5.28 -26.73 12.62
N GLU A 273 -6.59 -26.92 12.81
CA GLU A 273 -7.18 -28.24 13.03
C GLU A 273 -7.01 -29.15 11.81
N THR A 274 -7.18 -28.60 10.61
CA THR A 274 -6.96 -29.34 9.35
C THR A 274 -5.51 -29.79 9.22
N LEU A 275 -4.55 -28.89 9.41
CA LEU A 275 -3.13 -29.21 9.31
C LEU A 275 -2.66 -30.16 10.43
N ALA A 276 -3.18 -29.99 11.65
CA ALA A 276 -2.87 -30.86 12.77
C ALA A 276 -3.43 -32.27 12.57
N ALA A 277 -4.59 -32.41 11.94
CA ALA A 277 -5.14 -33.71 11.55
C ALA A 277 -4.31 -34.40 10.46
N GLU A 278 -3.75 -33.62 9.52
CA GLU A 278 -2.96 -34.16 8.40
C GLU A 278 -1.49 -34.45 8.75
N ARG A 279 -0.88 -33.69 9.66
CA ARG A 279 0.58 -33.73 9.93
C ARG A 279 0.96 -33.87 11.42
N GLY A 280 0.00 -33.87 12.32
CA GLY A 280 0.22 -33.85 13.77
C GLY A 280 0.38 -32.43 14.33
N ALA A 281 -0.14 -32.20 15.54
CA ALA A 281 -0.12 -30.88 16.19
C ALA A 281 1.29 -30.37 16.49
N GLU A 282 2.22 -31.26 16.84
CA GLU A 282 3.62 -30.90 17.14
C GLU A 282 4.33 -30.35 15.88
N ALA A 283 4.11 -30.97 14.72
CA ALA A 283 4.69 -30.50 13.46
C ALA A 283 4.19 -29.11 13.07
N VAL A 284 2.90 -28.82 13.28
CA VAL A 284 2.33 -27.48 13.03
C VAL A 284 2.90 -26.43 13.99
N ARG A 285 3.24 -26.82 15.22
CA ARG A 285 3.73 -25.95 16.30
C ARG A 285 5.24 -25.76 16.32
N ALA A 286 6.00 -26.58 15.59
CA ALA A 286 7.45 -26.68 15.70
C ALA A 286 8.16 -25.34 15.51
N ASP A 287 7.74 -24.57 14.49
CA ASP A 287 8.40 -23.32 14.09
C ASP A 287 7.96 -22.09 14.92
N TRP A 288 6.97 -22.22 15.81
CA TRP A 288 6.53 -21.09 16.63
C TRP A 288 7.49 -20.82 17.78
N ASN A 289 7.96 -19.58 17.88
CA ASN A 289 8.66 -19.08 19.06
C ASN A 289 7.67 -18.86 20.24
N PRO A 290 8.14 -18.63 21.47
CA PRO A 290 7.27 -18.48 22.63
C PRO A 290 6.17 -17.40 22.49
N ALA A 291 6.49 -16.25 21.87
CA ALA A 291 5.52 -15.18 21.66
C ALA A 291 4.44 -15.59 20.65
N GLU A 292 4.83 -16.25 19.55
CA GLU A 292 3.91 -16.74 18.53
C GLU A 292 3.02 -17.87 19.07
N ARG A 293 3.55 -18.72 19.96
CA ARG A 293 2.77 -19.76 20.66
C ARG A 293 1.69 -19.14 21.53
N GLU A 294 2.00 -18.08 22.28
CA GLU A 294 1.00 -17.36 23.10
C GLU A 294 -0.15 -16.83 22.23
N VAL A 295 0.18 -16.20 21.10
CA VAL A 295 -0.83 -15.69 20.15
C VAL A 295 -1.66 -16.83 19.53
N ALA A 296 -1.02 -17.93 19.13
CA ALA A 296 -1.71 -19.08 18.55
C ALA A 296 -2.65 -19.74 19.56
N GLU A 297 -2.22 -19.89 20.81
CA GLU A 297 -3.05 -20.46 21.89
C GLU A 297 -4.23 -19.55 22.25
N GLU A 298 -4.03 -18.23 22.32
CA GLU A 298 -5.10 -17.24 22.46
C GLU A 298 -6.14 -17.42 21.34
N PHE A 299 -5.70 -17.47 20.09
CA PHE A 299 -6.58 -17.59 18.93
C PHE A 299 -7.35 -18.91 18.92
N ILE A 300 -6.67 -20.03 19.20
CA ILE A 300 -7.32 -21.35 19.30
C ILE A 300 -8.37 -21.36 20.42
N ALA A 301 -8.04 -20.81 21.60
CA ALA A 301 -8.96 -20.76 22.73
C ALA A 301 -10.20 -19.92 22.42
N HIS A 302 -10.01 -18.72 21.87
CA HIS A 302 -11.11 -17.82 21.54
C HIS A 302 -11.99 -18.37 20.41
N ALA A 303 -11.40 -18.95 19.37
CA ALA A 303 -12.14 -19.58 18.29
C ALA A 303 -12.98 -20.78 18.76
N ARG A 304 -12.45 -21.60 19.68
CA ARG A 304 -13.22 -22.70 20.30
C ARG A 304 -14.38 -22.18 21.15
N ALA A 305 -14.17 -21.10 21.91
CA ALA A 305 -15.24 -20.46 22.67
C ALA A 305 -16.34 -19.89 21.76
N ILE A 306 -15.96 -19.26 20.64
CA ILE A 306 -16.92 -18.77 19.62
C ILE A 306 -17.69 -19.95 19.02
N ARG A 307 -17.01 -21.02 18.62
CA ARG A 307 -17.66 -22.23 18.06
C ARG A 307 -18.66 -22.81 19.06
N ALA A 308 -18.27 -22.99 20.32
CA ALA A 308 -19.13 -23.51 21.37
C ALA A 308 -20.36 -22.62 21.62
N GLU A 309 -20.20 -21.30 21.58
CA GLU A 309 -21.29 -20.35 21.72
C GLU A 309 -22.25 -20.38 20.53
N ARG A 310 -21.73 -20.51 19.29
CA ARG A 310 -22.58 -20.69 18.10
C ARG A 310 -23.39 -21.99 18.18
N GLU A 311 -22.77 -23.08 18.62
CA GLU A 311 -23.44 -24.37 18.83
C GLU A 311 -24.51 -24.30 19.94
N ALA A 312 -24.22 -23.63 21.06
CA ALA A 312 -25.19 -23.40 22.13
C ALA A 312 -26.35 -22.53 21.66
N ALA A 313 -26.06 -21.42 20.96
CA ALA A 313 -27.06 -20.53 20.41
C ALA A 313 -28.00 -21.22 19.41
N ALA A 314 -27.46 -22.10 18.56
CA ALA A 314 -28.25 -22.92 17.65
C ALA A 314 -29.15 -23.93 18.39
N ARG A 315 -28.66 -24.57 19.47
CA ARG A 315 -29.48 -25.47 20.29
C ARG A 315 -30.58 -24.75 21.06
N GLU A 316 -30.36 -23.49 21.41
CA GLU A 316 -31.29 -22.65 22.17
C GLU A 316 -32.18 -21.75 21.29
N ASP A 317 -32.07 -21.85 19.95
CA ASP A 317 -32.77 -21.00 18.97
C ASP A 317 -32.67 -19.48 19.27
N ARG A 318 -31.44 -19.03 19.51
CA ARG A 318 -31.12 -17.61 19.80
C ARG A 318 -29.92 -17.14 18.96
N PRO A 319 -29.75 -15.83 18.75
CA PRO A 319 -28.50 -15.32 18.18
C PRO A 319 -27.30 -15.62 19.11
N PRO A 320 -26.10 -15.86 18.55
CA PRO A 320 -24.90 -16.06 19.34
C PRO A 320 -24.49 -14.75 20.04
N ARG A 321 -24.14 -14.86 21.31
CA ARG A 321 -23.75 -13.76 22.20
C ARG A 321 -22.26 -13.44 22.06
N LEU A 322 -21.79 -13.23 20.83
CA LEU A 322 -20.37 -12.99 20.55
C LEU A 322 -19.85 -11.70 21.20
N ALA A 323 -20.69 -10.67 21.29
CA ALA A 323 -20.34 -9.42 21.97
C ALA A 323 -19.93 -9.65 23.43
N GLN A 324 -20.60 -10.57 24.14
CA GLN A 324 -20.26 -10.88 25.54
C GLN A 324 -18.90 -11.58 25.66
N LEU A 325 -18.56 -12.46 24.72
CA LEU A 325 -17.24 -13.10 24.67
C LEU A 325 -16.14 -12.06 24.41
N ILE A 326 -16.34 -11.23 23.39
CA ILE A 326 -15.39 -10.17 23.01
C ILE A 326 -15.19 -9.18 24.16
N ASP A 327 -16.27 -8.79 24.84
CA ASP A 327 -16.20 -7.95 26.04
C ASP A 327 -15.48 -8.63 27.19
N GLY A 328 -15.67 -9.95 27.38
CA GLY A 328 -14.92 -10.75 28.33
C GLY A 328 -13.41 -10.79 28.05
N TRP A 329 -13.01 -10.59 26.79
CA TRP A 329 -11.62 -10.44 26.37
C TRP A 329 -11.15 -8.98 26.31
N GLY A 330 -11.96 -8.05 26.83
CA GLY A 330 -11.69 -6.63 26.99
C GLY A 330 -12.20 -5.73 25.87
N GLY A 331 -12.72 -6.29 24.78
CA GLY A 331 -13.41 -5.55 23.71
C GLY A 331 -12.58 -4.46 23.03
N VAL A 332 -13.28 -3.43 22.53
CA VAL A 332 -12.70 -2.33 21.75
C VAL A 332 -13.04 -0.99 22.40
N THR A 333 -12.02 -0.15 22.61
CA THR A 333 -12.16 1.19 23.20
C THR A 333 -11.59 2.27 22.28
N ILE A 334 -12.36 3.31 22.02
CA ILE A 334 -11.89 4.54 21.36
C ILE A 334 -11.40 5.52 22.44
N ALA A 335 -10.10 5.82 22.43
CA ALA A 335 -9.50 6.86 23.25
C ALA A 335 -9.42 8.18 22.48
N TYR A 336 -10.04 9.24 23.02
CA TYR A 336 -10.07 10.55 22.39
C TYR A 336 -9.58 11.64 23.33
N ARG A 337 -8.75 12.55 22.80
CA ARG A 337 -8.12 13.64 23.57
C ARG A 337 -9.07 14.75 24.02
N ARG A 338 -10.30 14.80 23.50
CA ARG A 338 -11.34 15.78 23.89
C ARG A 338 -12.59 15.04 24.38
N ARG A 339 -13.68 15.77 24.59
CA ARG A 339 -14.99 15.17 24.88
C ARG A 339 -15.57 14.52 23.64
N LEU A 340 -16.42 13.52 23.80
CA LEU A 340 -17.11 12.89 22.67
C LEU A 340 -17.96 13.92 21.91
N THR A 341 -18.59 14.84 22.62
CA THR A 341 -19.39 15.93 22.02
C THR A 341 -18.58 16.89 21.14
N ASP A 342 -17.27 16.96 21.34
CA ASP A 342 -16.35 17.76 20.51
C ASP A 342 -15.75 16.95 19.34
N ALA A 343 -16.04 15.65 19.26
CA ALA A 343 -15.48 14.77 18.25
C ALA A 343 -16.06 15.06 16.86
N PRO A 344 -15.24 15.10 15.80
CA PRO A 344 -15.74 15.23 14.43
C PRO A 344 -16.76 14.15 14.05
N SER A 345 -16.60 12.91 14.53
CA SER A 345 -17.58 11.85 14.32
C SER A 345 -18.93 12.19 14.94
N TYR A 346 -18.97 12.78 16.13
CA TYR A 346 -20.20 13.15 16.82
C TYR A 346 -20.87 14.38 16.19
N THR A 347 -20.10 15.47 16.04
CA THR A 347 -20.60 16.75 15.52
C THR A 347 -21.11 16.68 14.08
N LEU A 348 -20.55 15.78 13.27
CA LEU A 348 -20.93 15.62 11.87
C LEU A 348 -21.88 14.43 11.66
N ASN A 349 -21.69 13.32 12.39
CA ASN A 349 -22.32 12.01 12.12
C ASN A 349 -22.65 11.25 13.43
N HIS A 350 -23.36 11.89 14.37
CA HIS A 350 -23.71 11.29 15.68
C HIS A 350 -24.40 9.91 15.60
N GLU A 351 -25.14 9.62 14.53
CA GLU A 351 -25.75 8.30 14.29
C GLU A 351 -24.73 7.15 14.24
N GLU A 352 -23.54 7.40 13.70
CA GLU A 352 -22.48 6.38 13.61
C GLU A 352 -21.83 6.10 14.97
N VAL A 353 -21.77 7.13 15.82
CA VAL A 353 -21.31 6.97 17.21
C VAL A 353 -22.31 6.13 17.99
N ALA A 354 -23.61 6.39 17.83
CA ALA A 354 -24.66 5.62 18.50
C ALA A 354 -24.60 4.13 18.12
N LYS A 355 -24.51 3.81 16.82
CA LYS A 355 -24.38 2.43 16.35
C LYS A 355 -23.12 1.74 16.85
N ALA A 356 -21.98 2.43 16.84
CA ALA A 356 -20.75 1.87 17.39
C ALA A 356 -20.90 1.49 18.89
N MET A 357 -21.60 2.33 19.67
CA MET A 357 -21.88 2.03 21.07
C MET A 357 -22.90 0.88 21.24
N GLU A 358 -23.89 0.77 20.36
CA GLU A 358 -24.83 -0.37 20.32
C GLU A 358 -24.10 -1.71 20.03
N GLU A 359 -23.03 -1.68 19.25
CA GLU A 359 -22.16 -2.84 18.99
C GLU A 359 -21.21 -3.17 20.16
N GLY A 360 -21.14 -2.33 21.19
CA GLY A 360 -20.31 -2.55 22.39
C GLY A 360 -18.99 -1.76 22.41
N ILE A 361 -18.76 -0.85 21.46
CA ILE A 361 -17.54 -0.03 21.44
C ILE A 361 -17.60 1.02 22.55
N ARG A 362 -16.54 1.09 23.37
CA ARG A 362 -16.43 2.02 24.49
C ARG A 362 -15.75 3.31 24.07
N PHE A 363 -16.14 4.44 24.66
CA PHE A 363 -15.47 5.72 24.48
C PHE A 363 -14.78 6.17 25.77
N ALA A 364 -13.50 6.52 25.66
CA ALA A 364 -12.68 7.03 26.74
C ALA A 364 -12.22 8.45 26.39
N GLU A 365 -12.86 9.45 27.01
CA GLU A 365 -12.68 10.86 26.69
C GLU A 365 -11.53 11.53 27.45
N ARG A 366 -11.04 12.64 26.91
CA ARG A 366 -9.99 13.51 27.47
C ARG A 366 -8.67 12.78 27.75
N LEU A 367 -8.36 11.74 26.96
CA LEU A 367 -7.15 10.95 27.10
C LEU A 367 -6.14 11.28 25.99
N THR A 368 -4.93 11.65 26.39
CA THR A 368 -3.79 11.83 25.50
C THR A 368 -2.79 10.68 25.70
N PRO A 369 -2.41 9.93 24.65
CA PRO A 369 -1.43 8.85 24.77
C PRO A 369 -0.02 9.37 25.08
N VAL A 370 0.76 8.59 25.82
CA VAL A 370 2.14 8.93 26.21
C VAL A 370 3.12 7.80 25.90
N GLU A 371 2.77 6.56 26.24
CA GLU A 371 3.66 5.40 26.12
C GLU A 371 2.85 4.13 25.86
N VAL A 372 3.41 3.23 25.05
CA VAL A 372 2.93 1.85 24.95
C VAL A 372 3.75 1.00 25.92
N GLU A 373 3.08 0.43 26.92
CA GLU A 373 3.67 -0.58 27.80
C GLU A 373 3.79 -1.89 27.03
N VAL A 374 4.93 -2.56 27.20
CA VAL A 374 5.25 -3.79 26.46
C VAL A 374 5.37 -4.98 27.40
N ASP A 375 5.03 -6.17 26.91
CA ASP A 375 5.21 -7.42 27.64
C ASP A 375 6.65 -7.96 27.55
N VAL A 376 6.85 -9.17 28.06
CA VAL A 376 8.14 -9.88 28.08
C VAL A 376 8.71 -10.17 26.70
N PHE A 377 7.87 -10.21 25.66
CA PHE A 377 8.26 -10.39 24.25
C PHE A 377 8.38 -9.06 23.51
N GLU A 378 8.28 -7.96 24.26
CA GLU A 378 8.22 -6.61 23.75
C GLU A 378 7.07 -6.40 22.74
N GLN A 379 5.88 -6.94 23.02
CA GLN A 379 4.65 -6.65 22.27
C GLN A 379 3.76 -5.72 23.09
N ALA A 380 2.84 -5.01 22.45
CA ALA A 380 1.90 -4.13 23.16
C ALA A 380 1.12 -4.91 24.24
N ALA A 381 1.13 -4.38 25.46
CA ALA A 381 0.40 -4.91 26.61
C ALA A 381 -0.66 -3.93 27.12
N ALA A 382 -0.31 -2.63 27.15
CA ALA A 382 -1.22 -1.56 27.53
C ALA A 382 -0.82 -0.22 26.89
N LEU A 383 -1.78 0.70 26.81
CA LEU A 383 -1.57 2.09 26.44
C LEU A 383 -1.65 2.97 27.69
N LYS A 384 -0.57 3.68 27.98
CA LYS A 384 -0.51 4.69 29.04
C LYS A 384 -0.93 6.03 28.49
N LEU A 385 -1.91 6.65 29.14
CA LEU A 385 -2.51 7.93 28.78
C LEU A 385 -2.51 8.88 29.97
N VAL A 386 -2.69 10.15 29.68
CA VAL A 386 -2.96 11.19 30.66
C VAL A 386 -4.36 11.73 30.43
N ARG A 387 -5.17 11.75 31.49
CA ARG A 387 -6.49 12.37 31.49
C ARG A 387 -6.36 13.83 31.89
N HIS A 388 -6.84 14.71 31.03
CA HIS A 388 -6.86 16.15 31.30
C HIS A 388 -8.21 16.59 31.88
N ALA A 389 -8.20 17.62 32.72
CA ALA A 389 -9.42 18.25 33.22
C ALA A 389 -10.26 18.79 32.04
N ALA A 390 -11.58 18.85 32.21
CA ALA A 390 -12.43 19.47 31.19
C ALA A 390 -12.16 20.99 31.19
N PRO A 391 -11.95 21.63 30.02
CA PRO A 391 -11.83 23.08 29.98
C PRO A 391 -13.16 23.73 30.39
N GLU A 392 -13.10 24.84 31.14
CA GLU A 392 -14.28 25.58 31.62
C GLU A 392 -15.14 26.18 30.48
N VAL A 393 -14.52 26.42 29.32
CA VAL A 393 -15.17 26.93 28.10
C VAL A 393 -14.82 26.00 26.94
N GLY A 394 -15.81 25.70 26.09
CA GLY A 394 -15.65 24.80 24.94
C GLY A 394 -14.43 25.16 24.08
N GLY A 395 -13.51 24.21 23.91
CA GLY A 395 -12.23 24.45 23.24
C GLY A 395 -11.19 23.39 23.60
N HIS A 396 -10.04 23.42 22.93
CA HIS A 396 -8.89 22.57 23.24
C HIS A 396 -7.77 23.43 23.82
N GLN A 397 -7.42 23.21 25.08
CA GLN A 397 -6.18 23.78 25.62
C GLN A 397 -4.98 23.11 24.93
N PRO A 398 -4.00 23.87 24.41
CA PRO A 398 -2.75 23.34 23.90
C PRO A 398 -2.05 22.43 24.92
N ALA A 399 -1.31 21.42 24.46
CA ALA A 399 -0.58 20.50 25.35
C ALA A 399 0.39 21.21 26.31
N ALA A 400 0.92 22.38 25.92
CA ALA A 400 1.81 23.21 26.74
C ALA A 400 1.10 23.89 27.94
N GLU A 401 -0.23 23.99 27.92
CA GLU A 401 -1.06 24.68 28.92
C GLU A 401 -1.86 23.70 29.79
N GLN A 402 -1.72 22.39 29.54
CA GLN A 402 -2.38 21.35 30.31
C GLN A 402 -1.55 21.04 31.57
N GLY A 403 -2.14 21.25 32.75
CA GLY A 403 -1.53 20.88 34.04
C GLY A 403 -1.30 19.36 34.19
N PRO A 404 -0.67 18.89 35.29
CA PRO A 404 -0.42 17.48 35.51
C PRO A 404 -1.75 16.72 35.56
N GLY A 405 -2.02 15.92 34.53
CA GLY A 405 -3.23 15.11 34.43
C GLY A 405 -3.12 13.78 35.18
N GLU A 406 -4.25 13.12 35.37
CA GLU A 406 -4.34 11.79 35.97
C GLU A 406 -3.75 10.73 35.01
N GLN A 407 -2.85 9.87 35.49
CA GLN A 407 -2.36 8.75 34.69
C GLN A 407 -3.42 7.67 34.57
N VAL A 408 -3.74 7.26 33.35
CA VAL A 408 -4.69 6.20 33.03
C VAL A 408 -3.98 5.14 32.20
N VAL A 409 -4.14 3.88 32.55
CA VAL A 409 -3.60 2.75 31.80
C VAL A 409 -4.76 1.93 31.25
N LEU A 410 -4.81 1.76 29.93
CA LEU A 410 -5.80 0.91 29.26
C LEU A 410 -5.09 -0.35 28.75
N PRO A 411 -5.47 -1.56 29.19
CA PRO A 411 -4.97 -2.81 28.60
C PRO A 411 -5.24 -2.82 27.09
N ALA A 412 -4.21 -3.13 26.31
CA ALA A 412 -4.28 -3.05 24.86
C ALA A 412 -3.20 -3.95 24.24
N ARG A 413 -3.64 -5.04 23.61
CA ARG A 413 -2.77 -5.90 22.77
C ARG A 413 -2.72 -5.43 21.33
N THR A 414 -3.69 -4.61 20.92
CA THR A 414 -3.67 -3.92 19.63
C THR A 414 -4.03 -2.45 19.82
N ILE A 415 -3.23 -1.56 19.25
CA ILE A 415 -3.39 -0.11 19.31
C ILE A 415 -3.44 0.44 17.88
N LEU A 416 -4.55 1.07 17.50
CA LEU A 416 -4.78 1.57 16.15
C LEU A 416 -4.86 3.10 16.14
N VAL A 417 -3.93 3.76 15.45
CA VAL A 417 -3.80 5.22 15.47
C VAL A 417 -4.60 5.86 14.33
N ALA A 418 -5.73 6.49 14.67
CA ALA A 418 -6.66 7.17 13.77
C ALA A 418 -6.63 8.70 13.96
N ALA A 419 -5.43 9.29 13.96
CA ALA A 419 -5.19 10.71 14.25
C ALA A 419 -5.42 11.67 13.06
N GLY A 420 -5.96 11.17 11.95
CA GLY A 420 -6.19 11.91 10.70
C GLY A 420 -4.99 11.88 9.75
N THR A 421 -5.23 12.32 8.51
CA THR A 421 -4.27 12.29 7.40
C THR A 421 -4.02 13.69 6.83
N GLN A 422 -2.93 13.84 6.09
CA GLN A 422 -2.61 15.02 5.29
C GLN A 422 -3.01 14.77 3.83
N PRO A 423 -3.18 15.80 2.98
CA PRO A 423 -3.36 15.62 1.54
C PRO A 423 -2.17 14.90 0.90
N ASN A 424 -2.40 14.11 -0.16
CA ASN A 424 -1.32 13.48 -0.90
C ASN A 424 -0.58 14.49 -1.80
N THR A 425 0.44 15.13 -1.23
CA THR A 425 1.28 16.14 -1.87
C THR A 425 2.67 15.62 -2.24
N VAL A 426 2.84 14.29 -2.32
CA VAL A 426 4.13 13.64 -2.61
C VAL A 426 4.78 14.22 -3.87
N LEU A 427 3.99 14.49 -4.91
CA LEU A 427 4.47 15.04 -6.19
C LEU A 427 5.28 16.34 -6.02
N ALA A 428 4.96 17.20 -5.06
CA ALA A 428 5.72 18.44 -4.83
C ALA A 428 7.15 18.22 -4.35
N ARG A 429 7.45 17.05 -3.77
CA ARG A 429 8.83 16.66 -3.40
C ARG A 429 9.54 15.93 -4.54
N GLU A 430 8.80 15.35 -5.48
CA GLU A 430 9.35 14.62 -6.61
C GLU A 430 9.57 15.51 -7.84
N ASP A 431 8.79 16.59 -7.99
CA ASP A 431 8.93 17.62 -9.01
C ASP A 431 8.74 19.03 -8.37
N PRO A 432 9.69 19.48 -7.54
CA PRO A 432 9.60 20.76 -6.83
C PRO A 432 9.69 21.98 -7.76
N ASP A 433 10.21 21.81 -8.98
CA ASP A 433 10.36 22.89 -9.96
C ASP A 433 9.00 23.32 -10.52
N ARG A 434 8.11 22.36 -10.80
CA ARG A 434 6.78 22.62 -11.38
C ARG A 434 5.63 22.65 -10.37
N VAL A 435 5.80 22.00 -9.23
CA VAL A 435 4.72 21.79 -8.25
C VAL A 435 5.11 22.36 -6.90
N LYS A 436 4.42 23.43 -6.49
CA LYS A 436 4.66 24.14 -5.24
C LYS A 436 3.55 23.87 -4.22
N LEU A 437 3.87 24.06 -2.94
CA LEU A 437 2.93 23.92 -1.84
C LEU A 437 2.55 25.29 -1.24
N ASP A 438 1.29 25.41 -0.85
CA ASP A 438 0.78 26.44 0.06
C ASP A 438 0.29 25.75 1.35
N GLY A 439 1.10 25.85 2.40
CA GLY A 439 0.94 25.09 3.63
C GLY A 439 1.02 23.58 3.38
N ARG A 440 -0.11 22.88 3.51
CA ARG A 440 -0.21 21.42 3.30
C ARG A 440 -0.89 21.01 2.00
N TYR A 441 -1.28 21.97 1.17
CA TYR A 441 -1.98 21.78 -0.09
C TYR A 441 -1.09 22.24 -1.26
N PHE A 442 -1.44 21.89 -2.49
CA PHE A 442 -0.79 22.48 -3.66
C PHE A 442 -1.13 23.97 -3.76
N GLN A 443 -0.17 24.78 -4.23
CA GLN A 443 -0.41 26.17 -4.55
C GLN A 443 -1.41 26.25 -5.72
N ALA A 444 -2.52 26.96 -5.52
CA ALA A 444 -3.51 27.16 -6.58
C ALA A 444 -3.08 28.30 -7.51
N LEU A 445 -3.46 28.19 -8.79
CA LEU A 445 -3.26 29.21 -9.81
C LEU A 445 -4.62 29.65 -10.40
N ASP A 446 -4.66 30.88 -10.91
CA ASP A 446 -5.70 31.30 -11.85
C ASP A 446 -5.46 30.74 -13.27
N GLU A 447 -6.35 31.06 -14.21
CA GLU A 447 -6.29 30.55 -15.58
C GLU A 447 -5.18 31.21 -16.42
N GLU A 448 -4.54 32.25 -15.88
CA GLU A 448 -3.41 32.98 -16.44
C GLU A 448 -2.07 32.49 -15.86
N GLY A 449 -2.11 31.62 -14.85
CA GLY A 449 -0.93 31.03 -14.21
C GLY A 449 -0.42 31.81 -12.98
N ASN A 450 -1.14 32.83 -12.50
CA ASN A 450 -0.76 33.56 -11.30
C ASN A 450 -1.23 32.83 -10.03
N PRO A 451 -0.44 32.86 -8.94
CA PRO A 451 -0.88 32.31 -7.66
C PRO A 451 -2.22 32.88 -7.19
N ALA A 452 -3.13 32.00 -6.78
CA ALA A 452 -4.46 32.33 -6.28
C ALA A 452 -4.71 31.64 -4.93
N THR A 453 -5.56 32.23 -4.10
CA THR A 453 -5.94 31.65 -2.80
C THR A 453 -7.36 31.09 -2.87
N PRO A 454 -7.57 29.77 -2.72
CA PRO A 454 -8.91 29.20 -2.72
C PRO A 454 -9.72 29.58 -1.47
N GLU A 455 -10.99 29.91 -1.65
CA GLU A 455 -11.92 30.13 -0.55
C GLU A 455 -12.20 28.81 0.21
N ARG A 456 -12.05 28.78 1.54
CA ARG A 456 -12.22 27.56 2.34
C ARG A 456 -13.68 27.23 2.68
N VAL A 457 -14.53 27.19 1.65
CA VAL A 457 -15.97 26.89 1.76
C VAL A 457 -16.38 25.82 0.75
N ALA A 458 -17.42 25.04 1.05
CA ALA A 458 -17.84 23.93 0.18
C ALA A 458 -18.43 24.36 -1.17
N LYS A 459 -18.85 25.63 -1.29
CA LYS A 459 -19.40 26.23 -2.51
C LYS A 459 -18.69 27.58 -2.77
N PRO A 460 -17.41 27.56 -3.21
CA PRO A 460 -16.69 28.80 -3.48
C PRO A 460 -17.33 29.53 -4.68
N ALA A 461 -17.13 30.84 -4.78
CA ALA A 461 -17.57 31.61 -5.95
C ALA A 461 -16.83 31.13 -7.20
N GLU A 462 -15.53 30.85 -7.05
CA GLU A 462 -14.66 30.35 -8.12
C GLU A 462 -13.89 29.11 -7.68
N ALA A 463 -13.89 28.07 -8.52
CA ALA A 463 -13.12 26.86 -8.27
C ALA A 463 -11.69 27.02 -8.77
N ARG A 464 -10.74 27.33 -7.88
CA ARG A 464 -9.31 27.51 -8.20
C ARG A 464 -8.55 26.18 -8.16
N VAL A 465 -8.61 25.42 -9.26
CA VAL A 465 -8.13 24.01 -9.30
C VAL A 465 -6.81 23.79 -10.05
N LEU A 466 -6.20 24.82 -10.64
CA LEU A 466 -4.92 24.68 -11.35
C LEU A 466 -3.76 24.75 -10.36
N MET A 467 -2.71 23.93 -10.55
CA MET A 467 -1.48 23.99 -9.74
C MET A 467 -0.22 24.30 -10.56
N SER A 468 -0.27 24.08 -11.87
CA SER A 468 0.89 24.29 -12.75
C SER A 468 0.42 24.59 -14.17
N LEU A 469 1.11 25.49 -14.85
CA LEU A 469 0.86 25.89 -16.24
C LEU A 469 2.20 25.86 -16.98
N MET A 470 2.30 25.02 -18.00
CA MET A 470 3.48 24.89 -18.86
C MET A 470 3.54 26.08 -19.83
N GLU A 471 4.73 26.38 -20.34
CA GLU A 471 4.94 27.46 -21.33
C GLU A 471 4.09 27.30 -22.59
N ASP A 472 3.83 26.06 -22.99
CA ASP A 472 3.01 25.77 -24.16
C ASP A 472 1.50 25.84 -23.87
N GLY A 473 1.09 26.12 -22.62
CA GLY A 473 -0.29 26.23 -22.16
C GLY A 473 -0.94 24.94 -21.68
N ARG A 474 -0.23 23.80 -21.62
CA ARG A 474 -0.69 22.59 -20.93
C ARG A 474 -0.74 22.84 -19.43
N ALA A 475 -1.71 22.27 -18.74
CA ALA A 475 -1.88 22.52 -17.31
C ALA A 475 -2.01 21.24 -16.48
N VAL A 476 -1.69 21.39 -15.20
CA VAL A 476 -1.91 20.40 -14.16
C VAL A 476 -2.88 20.97 -13.14
N SER A 477 -3.86 20.18 -12.72
CA SER A 477 -4.93 20.56 -11.79
C SER A 477 -5.05 19.60 -10.62
N PHE A 478 -5.72 19.98 -9.53
CA PHE A 478 -5.96 19.13 -8.36
C PHE A 478 -7.40 19.23 -7.83
N PHE A 479 -7.88 18.10 -7.29
CA PHE A 479 -9.26 17.95 -6.84
C PHE A 479 -9.37 17.14 -5.55
N GLY A 480 -10.56 17.18 -4.94
CA GLY A 480 -10.89 16.37 -3.77
C GLY A 480 -10.12 16.78 -2.52
N ASP A 481 -9.59 15.79 -1.79
CA ASP A 481 -8.82 16.01 -0.56
C ASP A 481 -7.52 16.81 -0.76
N LEU A 482 -7.09 16.95 -2.01
CA LEU A 482 -5.95 17.79 -2.38
C LEU A 482 -6.27 19.29 -2.36
N HIS A 483 -7.56 19.65 -2.30
CA HIS A 483 -8.01 21.04 -2.36
C HIS A 483 -8.60 21.50 -1.01
N PRO A 484 -8.19 22.67 -0.47
CA PRO A 484 -8.58 23.11 0.87
C PRO A 484 -10.09 23.28 1.06
N SER A 485 -10.83 23.64 0.01
CA SER A 485 -12.28 23.82 0.01
C SER A 485 -13.07 22.52 -0.02
N PHE A 486 -12.48 21.46 -0.61
CA PHE A 486 -13.17 20.23 -0.98
C PHE A 486 -12.69 19.00 -0.20
N ALA A 487 -11.77 19.19 0.75
CA ALA A 487 -11.25 18.11 1.58
C ALA A 487 -12.20 17.67 2.70
N GLY A 488 -12.12 16.37 3.04
CA GLY A 488 -12.60 15.78 4.28
C GLY A 488 -13.86 14.92 4.18
N ASN A 489 -14.59 14.93 3.06
CA ASN A 489 -15.66 13.97 2.82
C ASN A 489 -15.93 13.75 1.32
N VAL A 490 -16.61 12.63 1.02
CA VAL A 490 -16.92 12.19 -0.35
C VAL A 490 -17.72 13.22 -1.13
N VAL A 491 -18.75 13.83 -0.53
CA VAL A 491 -19.63 14.80 -1.21
C VAL A 491 -18.85 16.05 -1.60
N LYS A 492 -17.99 16.57 -0.72
CA LYS A 492 -17.11 17.70 -1.04
C LYS A 492 -16.14 17.37 -2.16
N ALA A 493 -15.59 16.15 -2.16
CA ALA A 493 -14.66 15.72 -3.21
C ALA A 493 -15.34 15.65 -4.59
N MET A 494 -16.57 15.13 -4.65
CA MET A 494 -17.39 15.11 -5.87
C MET A 494 -17.76 16.54 -6.29
N GLY A 495 -18.24 17.38 -5.36
CA GLY A 495 -18.59 18.77 -5.65
C GLY A 495 -17.41 19.61 -6.14
N GLY A 496 -16.18 19.30 -5.70
CA GLY A 496 -14.96 19.90 -6.22
C GLY A 496 -14.71 19.53 -7.68
N ALA A 497 -14.95 18.28 -8.08
CA ALA A 497 -14.86 17.85 -9.47
C ALA A 497 -15.96 18.49 -10.34
N THR A 498 -17.22 18.50 -9.88
CA THR A 498 -18.34 19.15 -10.61
C THR A 498 -18.06 20.64 -10.82
N ARG A 499 -17.52 21.33 -9.83
CA ARG A 499 -17.26 22.78 -9.93
C ARG A 499 -15.98 23.11 -10.70
N GLY A 500 -15.01 22.21 -10.72
CA GLY A 500 -13.71 22.46 -11.34
C GLY A 500 -13.55 21.92 -12.76
N TYR A 501 -14.34 20.94 -13.22
CA TYR A 501 -14.26 20.47 -14.62
C TYR A 501 -14.44 21.57 -15.68
N PRO A 502 -15.25 22.63 -15.47
CA PRO A 502 -15.36 23.71 -16.46
C PRO A 502 -14.05 24.48 -16.63
N VAL A 503 -13.23 24.59 -15.58
CA VAL A 503 -11.90 25.22 -15.64
C VAL A 503 -10.99 24.41 -16.55
N VAL A 504 -10.96 23.08 -16.37
CA VAL A 504 -10.18 22.17 -17.23
C VAL A 504 -10.59 22.31 -18.69
N SER A 505 -11.90 22.31 -18.95
CA SER A 505 -12.44 22.44 -20.32
C SER A 505 -12.09 23.78 -20.97
N ARG A 506 -12.10 24.89 -20.20
CA ARG A 506 -11.64 26.20 -20.69
C ARG A 506 -10.15 26.21 -21.00
N MET A 507 -9.32 25.61 -20.14
CA MET A 507 -7.88 25.50 -20.39
C MET A 507 -7.57 24.70 -21.65
N LEU A 508 -8.26 23.57 -21.86
CA LEU A 508 -8.14 22.78 -23.09
C LEU A 508 -8.52 23.60 -24.34
N ALA A 509 -9.60 24.36 -24.28
CA ALA A 509 -10.10 25.17 -25.40
C ALA A 509 -9.16 26.33 -25.81
N LYS A 510 -8.16 26.69 -24.99
CA LYS A 510 -7.15 27.70 -25.34
C LYS A 510 -6.17 27.21 -26.41
N ARG A 511 -6.17 25.91 -26.74
CA ARG A 511 -5.21 25.27 -27.64
C ARG A 511 -5.88 24.27 -28.57
N ALA A 512 -5.22 23.92 -29.68
CA ALA A 512 -5.63 22.74 -30.46
C ALA A 512 -5.26 21.44 -29.71
N PRO A 513 -6.04 20.35 -29.87
CA PRO A 513 -5.68 19.04 -29.31
C PRO A 513 -4.32 18.56 -29.81
N ALA A 514 -3.49 18.04 -28.91
CA ALA A 514 -2.20 17.46 -29.25
C ALA A 514 -2.36 16.12 -29.98
N ALA A 515 -1.41 15.79 -30.86
CA ALA A 515 -1.26 14.43 -31.36
C ALA A 515 -0.72 13.50 -30.26
N PRO A 516 -1.02 12.19 -30.28
CA PRO A 516 -1.83 11.48 -31.28
C PRO A 516 -3.33 11.57 -30.97
N GLU A 517 -4.17 11.06 -31.89
CA GLU A 517 -5.61 10.91 -31.68
C GLU A 517 -5.93 9.99 -30.48
N PRO A 518 -7.07 10.18 -29.79
CA PRO A 518 -7.46 9.41 -28.61
C PRO A 518 -7.32 7.88 -28.74
N ALA A 519 -7.76 7.31 -29.86
CA ALA A 519 -7.69 5.86 -30.08
C ALA A 519 -6.24 5.34 -30.15
N ALA A 520 -5.34 6.10 -30.79
CA ALA A 520 -3.93 5.78 -30.88
C ALA A 520 -3.23 5.93 -29.52
N LEU A 521 -3.58 6.97 -28.75
CA LEU A 521 -3.10 7.11 -27.37
C LEU A 521 -3.57 5.92 -26.52
N LYS A 522 -4.85 5.53 -26.60
CA LYS A 522 -5.37 4.38 -25.85
C LYS A 522 -4.61 3.10 -26.17
N ALA A 523 -4.44 2.78 -27.46
CA ALA A 523 -3.70 1.58 -27.87
C ALA A 523 -2.26 1.59 -27.35
N ARG A 524 -1.60 2.75 -27.37
CA ARG A 524 -0.26 2.92 -26.78
C ARG A 524 -0.27 2.69 -25.27
N LEU A 525 -1.24 3.24 -24.54
CA LEU A 525 -1.34 3.05 -23.09
C LEU A 525 -1.61 1.59 -22.71
N ASP A 526 -2.45 0.88 -23.47
CA ASP A 526 -2.72 -0.54 -23.24
C ASP A 526 -1.44 -1.39 -23.37
N ASP A 527 -0.54 -1.09 -24.32
CA ASP A 527 0.76 -1.79 -24.43
C ASP A 527 1.77 -1.34 -23.35
N GLU A 528 1.80 -0.04 -23.04
CA GLU A 528 2.81 0.57 -22.17
C GLU A 528 2.56 0.34 -20.67
N LEU A 529 1.30 0.25 -20.24
CA LEU A 529 0.89 0.27 -18.83
C LEU A 529 0.35 -1.07 -18.31
N ARG A 530 0.05 -2.04 -19.17
CA ARG A 530 -0.43 -3.37 -18.74
C ARG A 530 0.73 -4.35 -18.61
N ALA A 531 1.08 -4.65 -17.36
CA ALA A 531 2.14 -5.60 -17.05
C ALA A 531 1.68 -7.05 -17.25
N ARG A 532 2.56 -7.86 -17.84
CA ARG A 532 2.33 -9.29 -18.08
C ARG A 532 3.60 -10.08 -17.79
N VAL A 533 3.44 -11.28 -17.24
CA VAL A 533 4.57 -12.18 -16.99
C VAL A 533 5.19 -12.55 -18.33
N HIS A 534 6.52 -12.45 -18.43
CA HIS A 534 7.29 -12.89 -19.59
C HIS A 534 7.86 -14.29 -19.33
N ALA A 535 8.50 -14.49 -18.18
CA ALA A 535 9.09 -15.76 -17.78
C ALA A 535 9.17 -15.88 -16.25
N VAL A 536 9.17 -17.11 -15.76
CA VAL A 536 9.49 -17.45 -14.37
C VAL A 536 10.61 -18.48 -14.39
N GLU A 537 11.77 -18.11 -13.88
CA GLU A 537 12.99 -18.92 -13.96
C GLU A 537 13.46 -19.32 -12.55
N ARG A 538 13.75 -20.61 -12.38
CA ARG A 538 14.30 -21.16 -11.14
C ARG A 538 15.80 -20.85 -11.07
N LEU A 539 16.24 -20.02 -10.14
CA LEU A 539 17.67 -19.72 -9.96
C LEU A 539 18.35 -20.68 -8.97
N THR A 540 17.67 -20.99 -7.87
CA THR A 540 18.10 -21.93 -6.83
C THR A 540 16.88 -22.66 -6.28
N PRO A 541 17.01 -23.70 -5.43
CA PRO A 541 15.86 -24.39 -4.84
C PRO A 541 14.85 -23.50 -4.12
N LYS A 542 15.24 -22.28 -3.72
CA LYS A 542 14.37 -21.32 -3.00
C LYS A 542 14.25 -19.97 -3.68
N ILE A 543 14.85 -19.76 -4.85
CA ILE A 543 14.87 -18.45 -5.52
C ILE A 543 14.31 -18.60 -6.94
N VAL A 544 13.32 -17.75 -7.26
CA VAL A 544 12.87 -17.50 -8.63
C VAL A 544 13.26 -16.12 -9.10
N GLU A 545 13.46 -16.02 -10.40
CA GLU A 545 13.40 -14.79 -11.14
C GLU A 545 12.05 -14.70 -11.86
N VAL A 546 11.31 -13.62 -11.62
CA VAL A 546 10.08 -13.29 -12.35
C VAL A 546 10.40 -12.15 -13.31
N VAL A 547 10.41 -12.45 -14.60
CA VAL A 547 10.59 -11.47 -15.68
C VAL A 547 9.22 -11.00 -16.12
N VAL A 548 9.00 -9.68 -16.13
CA VAL A 548 7.73 -9.04 -16.45
C VAL A 548 7.94 -8.09 -17.64
N LYS A 549 7.07 -8.18 -18.65
CA LYS A 549 6.95 -7.17 -19.71
C LYS A 549 6.09 -6.03 -19.17
N ALA A 550 6.74 -4.92 -18.86
CA ALA A 550 6.12 -3.70 -18.33
C ALA A 550 6.86 -2.48 -18.89
N PRO A 551 6.61 -2.11 -20.16
CA PRO A 551 7.55 -1.28 -20.91
C PRO A 551 7.82 0.09 -20.29
N MET A 552 6.77 0.80 -19.88
CA MET A 552 6.93 2.11 -19.25
C MET A 552 7.59 2.02 -17.87
N ALA A 553 7.23 1.00 -17.07
CA ALA A 553 7.81 0.77 -15.75
C ALA A 553 9.30 0.39 -15.80
N ALA A 554 9.70 -0.40 -16.81
CA ALA A 554 11.09 -0.78 -17.07
C ALA A 554 11.93 0.43 -17.52
N ARG A 555 11.40 1.27 -18.43
CA ARG A 555 12.10 2.50 -18.86
C ARG A 555 12.20 3.55 -17.76
N ALA A 556 11.26 3.60 -16.83
CA ALA A 556 11.34 4.55 -15.71
C ALA A 556 12.33 4.11 -14.61
N PHE A 557 12.76 2.84 -14.59
CA PHE A 557 13.59 2.28 -13.52
C PHE A 557 14.95 2.95 -13.40
N GLN A 558 15.39 3.13 -12.16
CA GLN A 558 16.77 3.42 -11.78
C GLN A 558 17.22 2.47 -10.65
N PRO A 559 18.51 2.08 -10.61
CA PRO A 559 19.04 1.18 -9.59
C PRO A 559 18.68 1.59 -8.16
N GLY A 560 18.35 0.62 -7.31
CA GLY A 560 17.89 0.81 -5.93
C GLY A 560 16.38 0.95 -5.77
N GLN A 561 15.65 1.32 -6.83
CA GLN A 561 14.18 1.39 -6.78
C GLN A 561 13.55 0.00 -6.73
N PHE A 562 12.28 -0.06 -6.31
CA PHE A 562 11.55 -1.32 -6.20
C PHE A 562 10.12 -1.21 -6.73
N TYR A 563 9.45 -2.36 -6.79
CA TYR A 563 8.11 -2.56 -7.35
C TYR A 563 7.23 -3.35 -6.38
N ARG A 564 5.92 -3.23 -6.55
CA ARG A 564 4.94 -4.12 -5.94
C ARG A 564 4.43 -5.12 -6.97
N LEU A 565 4.76 -6.40 -6.79
CA LEU A 565 4.22 -7.51 -7.60
C LEU A 565 2.99 -8.14 -6.93
N GLN A 566 1.92 -8.35 -7.68
CA GLN A 566 0.71 -9.08 -7.27
C GLN A 566 0.03 -9.75 -8.47
N ASN A 567 -0.62 -10.90 -8.27
CA ASN A 567 -1.60 -11.43 -9.21
C ASN A 567 -3.01 -10.81 -8.97
N TYR A 568 -3.92 -11.05 -9.91
CA TYR A 568 -5.32 -10.68 -9.79
C TYR A 568 -6.12 -11.79 -9.08
N GLU A 569 -7.00 -11.41 -8.16
CA GLU A 569 -7.89 -12.37 -7.51
C GLU A 569 -8.81 -13.05 -8.53
N ALA A 570 -9.22 -12.30 -9.57
CA ALA A 570 -10.03 -12.83 -10.66
C ALA A 570 -9.37 -13.97 -11.46
N HIS A 571 -8.04 -14.10 -11.40
CA HIS A 571 -7.26 -15.11 -12.11
C HIS A 571 -6.56 -16.10 -11.17
N ALA A 572 -6.62 -15.86 -9.85
CA ALA A 572 -6.00 -16.71 -8.86
C ALA A 572 -6.64 -18.10 -8.83
N GLN A 573 -5.79 -19.14 -8.72
CA GLN A 573 -6.25 -20.52 -8.55
C GLN A 573 -7.04 -20.67 -7.24
N LYS A 574 -8.07 -21.51 -7.28
CA LYS A 574 -8.90 -21.84 -6.12
C LYS A 574 -8.83 -23.33 -5.83
N ILE A 575 -8.57 -23.68 -4.57
CA ILE A 575 -8.51 -25.07 -4.12
C ILE A 575 -8.96 -25.17 -2.67
N ASP A 576 -9.78 -26.17 -2.33
CA ASP A 576 -10.27 -26.42 -0.97
C ASP A 576 -10.81 -25.17 -0.24
N GLY A 577 -11.61 -24.35 -0.93
CA GLY A 577 -12.14 -23.12 -0.35
C GLY A 577 -11.06 -22.07 -0.02
N THR A 578 -9.90 -22.14 -0.67
CA THR A 578 -8.81 -21.15 -0.58
C THR A 578 -8.58 -20.52 -1.95
N THR A 579 -8.50 -19.20 -1.99
CA THR A 579 -8.11 -18.43 -3.17
C THR A 579 -6.63 -18.05 -3.05
N LEU A 580 -5.78 -18.50 -3.97
CA LEU A 580 -4.33 -18.25 -4.00
C LEU A 580 -3.98 -16.88 -4.59
N ALA A 581 -4.66 -15.83 -4.09
CA ALA A 581 -4.38 -14.44 -4.43
C ALA A 581 -3.23 -13.91 -3.56
N MET A 582 -2.20 -13.38 -4.20
CA MET A 582 -0.99 -12.88 -3.57
C MET A 582 -1.25 -11.55 -2.85
N GLU A 583 -0.66 -11.41 -1.67
CA GLU A 583 -0.40 -10.12 -1.05
C GLU A 583 0.65 -9.33 -1.86
N GLY A 584 0.78 -8.03 -1.58
CA GLY A 584 1.76 -7.17 -2.26
C GLY A 584 3.19 -7.53 -1.90
N LEU A 585 3.95 -8.04 -2.87
CA LEU A 585 5.37 -8.31 -2.68
C LEU A 585 6.20 -7.09 -3.08
N ALA A 586 6.94 -6.53 -2.12
CA ALA A 586 7.94 -5.50 -2.39
C ALA A 586 9.19 -6.16 -2.96
N LEU A 587 9.45 -5.96 -4.25
CA LEU A 587 10.55 -6.59 -4.97
C LEU A 587 11.38 -5.54 -5.69
N THR A 588 12.69 -5.55 -5.46
CA THR A 588 13.61 -4.68 -6.18
C THR A 588 13.77 -5.14 -7.63
N GLY A 589 13.93 -4.19 -8.54
CA GLY A 589 14.34 -4.49 -9.91
C GLY A 589 15.78 -5.01 -9.91
N ALA A 590 15.98 -6.21 -10.47
CA ALA A 590 17.29 -6.85 -10.61
C ALA A 590 18.01 -6.33 -11.85
N TRP A 591 17.35 -6.39 -13.02
CA TRP A 591 17.83 -5.80 -14.26
C TRP A 591 16.66 -5.35 -15.13
N ILE A 592 16.98 -4.52 -16.13
CA ILE A 592 16.02 -4.03 -17.12
C ILE A 592 16.56 -4.19 -18.54
N ASP A 593 15.68 -4.53 -19.46
CA ASP A 593 15.85 -4.29 -20.89
C ASP A 593 14.89 -3.16 -21.28
N ARG A 594 15.45 -2.00 -21.65
CA ARG A 594 14.67 -0.79 -21.95
C ARG A 594 13.97 -0.87 -23.31
N ASP A 595 14.58 -1.58 -24.26
CA ASP A 595 14.12 -1.65 -25.64
C ASP A 595 13.01 -2.70 -25.75
N GLU A 596 13.22 -3.86 -25.12
CA GLU A 596 12.19 -4.89 -24.99
C GLU A 596 11.22 -4.60 -23.84
N GLY A 597 11.43 -3.56 -23.03
CA GLY A 597 10.51 -3.22 -21.94
C GLY A 597 10.34 -4.35 -20.91
N LEU A 598 11.40 -5.13 -20.68
CA LEU A 598 11.44 -6.23 -19.72
C LEU A 598 12.09 -5.75 -18.42
N LEU A 599 11.55 -6.22 -17.31
CA LEU A 599 12.09 -6.04 -15.96
C LEU A 599 12.18 -7.41 -15.29
N SER A 600 13.31 -7.68 -14.64
CA SER A 600 13.44 -8.81 -13.74
C SER A 600 13.27 -8.41 -12.28
N THR A 601 12.60 -9.28 -11.53
CA THR A 601 12.55 -9.27 -10.06
C THR A 601 13.01 -10.62 -9.53
N ILE A 602 13.77 -10.63 -8.43
CA ILE A 602 14.22 -11.86 -7.78
C ILE A 602 13.44 -12.06 -6.49
N VAL A 603 12.86 -13.24 -6.32
CA VAL A 603 11.98 -13.60 -5.20
C VAL A 603 12.59 -14.77 -4.44
N LEU A 604 12.72 -14.62 -3.12
CA LEU A 604 13.06 -15.70 -2.21
C LEU A 604 11.77 -16.34 -1.68
N GLU A 605 11.61 -17.64 -1.89
CA GLU A 605 10.50 -18.46 -1.39
C GLU A 605 10.66 -18.67 0.12
N MET A 606 10.03 -17.78 0.89
CA MET A 606 10.03 -17.82 2.36
C MET A 606 8.71 -18.39 2.91
N GLY A 607 7.76 -18.76 2.05
CA GLY A 607 6.37 -19.06 2.39
C GLY A 607 5.42 -17.92 2.03
N GLY A 608 4.12 -18.14 2.25
CA GLY A 608 3.12 -17.12 1.98
C GLY A 608 2.98 -16.83 0.47
N SER A 609 2.82 -15.55 0.14
CA SER A 609 2.64 -15.10 -1.25
C SER A 609 3.88 -15.28 -2.12
N SER A 610 5.09 -15.36 -1.52
CA SER A 610 6.34 -15.53 -2.29
C SER A 610 6.41 -16.89 -3.01
N ASP A 611 5.89 -17.95 -2.40
CA ASP A 611 5.82 -19.29 -2.99
C ASP A 611 4.89 -19.33 -4.22
N LEU A 612 3.90 -18.45 -4.28
CA LEU A 612 2.92 -18.41 -5.37
C LEU A 612 3.47 -17.77 -6.64
N CYS A 613 4.60 -17.04 -6.59
CA CYS A 613 5.26 -16.52 -7.78
C CYS A 613 5.62 -17.63 -8.79
N THR A 614 5.78 -18.86 -8.31
CA THR A 614 6.09 -20.04 -9.12
C THR A 614 4.92 -20.52 -9.98
N LEU A 615 3.70 -20.12 -9.64
CA LEU A 615 2.48 -20.47 -10.36
C LEU A 615 2.19 -19.53 -11.53
N LEU A 616 2.87 -18.38 -11.58
CA LEU A 616 2.69 -17.37 -12.62
C LEU A 616 3.10 -17.93 -13.99
N GLN A 617 2.28 -17.69 -15.00
CA GLN A 617 2.50 -18.22 -16.35
C GLN A 617 2.89 -17.12 -17.35
N PRO A 618 3.74 -17.40 -18.35
CA PRO A 618 3.98 -16.47 -19.45
C PRO A 618 2.68 -15.97 -20.09
N GLY A 619 2.57 -14.65 -20.27
CA GLY A 619 1.38 -13.97 -20.77
C GLY A 619 0.33 -13.63 -19.71
N GLU A 620 0.43 -14.16 -18.48
CA GLU A 620 -0.51 -13.86 -17.41
C GLU A 620 -0.47 -12.38 -17.01
N PRO A 621 -1.62 -11.69 -16.94
CA PRO A 621 -1.69 -10.33 -16.42
C PRO A 621 -1.31 -10.27 -14.94
N VAL A 622 -0.44 -9.33 -14.59
CA VAL A 622 -0.03 -9.08 -13.20
C VAL A 622 0.00 -7.58 -12.92
N ILE A 623 -0.05 -7.23 -11.64
CA ILE A 623 0.25 -5.88 -11.19
C ILE A 623 1.74 -5.80 -10.89
N LEU A 624 2.40 -4.83 -11.50
CA LEU A 624 3.77 -4.45 -11.19
C LEU A 624 3.82 -2.94 -10.95
N MET A 625 3.46 -2.53 -9.73
CA MET A 625 3.39 -1.10 -9.40
C MET A 625 4.75 -0.54 -9.03
N GLY A 626 5.25 0.38 -9.85
CA GLY A 626 6.53 1.05 -9.66
C GLY A 626 7.10 1.58 -10.98
N PRO A 627 8.31 2.14 -10.96
CA PRO A 627 9.23 2.15 -9.83
C PRO A 627 8.76 3.06 -8.69
N THR A 628 9.13 2.69 -7.47
CA THR A 628 8.93 3.49 -6.25
C THR A 628 10.18 3.42 -5.37
N GLY A 629 10.15 4.11 -4.23
CA GLY A 629 11.37 4.44 -3.48
C GLY A 629 12.18 5.55 -4.14
N THR A 630 13.44 5.70 -3.72
CA THR A 630 14.39 6.68 -4.26
C THR A 630 15.52 5.93 -4.95
N PRO A 631 15.98 6.35 -6.14
CA PRO A 631 17.18 5.77 -6.76
C PRO A 631 18.38 5.86 -5.81
N THR A 632 19.21 4.81 -5.78
CA THR A 632 20.44 4.84 -4.97
C THR A 632 21.40 5.89 -5.52
N GLU A 633 21.91 6.74 -4.63
CA GLU A 633 22.95 7.72 -4.99
C GLU A 633 24.22 7.01 -5.47
N THR A 634 24.65 7.30 -6.70
CA THR A 634 25.81 6.68 -7.36
C THR A 634 26.84 7.73 -7.82
N PRO A 635 27.48 8.48 -6.89
CA PRO A 635 28.50 9.45 -7.25
C PRO A 635 29.70 8.81 -7.95
N SER A 636 30.31 9.58 -8.85
CA SER A 636 31.49 9.18 -9.64
C SER A 636 32.79 9.27 -8.85
N GLY A 637 33.70 8.33 -9.06
CA GLY A 637 35.07 8.37 -8.54
C GLY A 637 35.21 7.99 -7.06
N GLU A 638 34.17 7.43 -6.42
CA GLU A 638 34.26 6.87 -5.06
C GLU A 638 34.83 5.43 -5.10
N THR A 639 35.42 4.99 -3.98
CA THR A 639 35.61 3.56 -3.69
C THR A 639 34.47 3.06 -2.83
N VAL A 640 33.70 2.11 -3.36
CA VAL A 640 32.44 1.64 -2.78
C VAL A 640 32.55 0.20 -2.33
N LEU A 641 32.14 -0.04 -1.09
CA LEU A 641 31.98 -1.36 -0.50
C LEU A 641 30.51 -1.79 -0.53
N LEU A 642 30.20 -2.84 -1.29
CA LEU A 642 28.88 -3.47 -1.31
C LEU A 642 28.90 -4.68 -0.38
N VAL A 643 27.92 -4.74 0.53
CA VAL A 643 27.81 -5.82 1.53
C VAL A 643 26.44 -6.47 1.39
N GLY A 644 26.40 -7.62 0.69
CA GLY A 644 25.17 -8.30 0.31
C GLY A 644 24.96 -9.63 1.02
N GLY A 645 23.73 -9.90 1.47
CA GLY A 645 23.40 -11.16 2.14
C GLY A 645 22.17 -11.81 1.51
N GLY A 646 22.34 -13.02 0.98
CA GLY A 646 21.28 -13.81 0.35
C GLY A 646 20.58 -13.03 -0.77
N LEU A 647 19.29 -12.72 -0.57
CA LEU A 647 18.49 -11.93 -1.51
C LEU A 647 19.00 -10.50 -1.69
N GLY A 648 19.72 -9.94 -0.71
CA GLY A 648 20.30 -8.59 -0.84
C GLY A 648 21.27 -8.46 -2.02
N ASN A 649 21.87 -9.56 -2.46
CA ASN A 649 22.74 -9.58 -3.64
C ASN A 649 21.99 -9.24 -4.94
N ALA A 650 20.70 -9.56 -5.04
CA ALA A 650 19.87 -9.27 -6.21
C ALA A 650 19.79 -7.77 -6.55
N VAL A 651 19.90 -6.93 -5.52
CA VAL A 651 19.84 -5.47 -5.66
C VAL A 651 21.21 -4.90 -5.97
N LEU A 652 22.22 -5.40 -5.25
CA LEU A 652 23.56 -4.83 -5.23
C LEU A 652 24.29 -4.95 -6.55
N PHE A 653 24.07 -5.99 -7.36
CA PHE A 653 24.74 -6.05 -8.66
C PHE A 653 24.26 -4.93 -9.62
N SER A 654 22.99 -4.51 -9.54
CA SER A 654 22.47 -3.38 -10.33
C SER A 654 23.09 -2.05 -9.87
N ILE A 655 23.26 -1.88 -8.55
CA ILE A 655 23.90 -0.71 -7.93
C ILE A 655 25.40 -0.68 -8.25
N GLY A 656 26.09 -1.81 -8.11
CA GLY A 656 27.52 -1.95 -8.43
C GLY A 656 27.80 -1.65 -9.90
N ALA A 657 27.01 -2.19 -10.82
CA ALA A 657 27.12 -1.86 -12.24
C ALA A 657 26.94 -0.35 -12.51
N ALA A 658 26.04 0.33 -11.79
CA ALA A 658 25.86 1.77 -11.90
C ALA A 658 27.08 2.56 -11.39
N PHE A 659 27.66 2.18 -10.25
CA PHE A 659 28.91 2.78 -9.76
C PHE A 659 30.06 2.58 -10.73
N ARG A 660 30.23 1.36 -11.27
CA ARG A 660 31.25 1.03 -12.27
C ARG A 660 31.09 1.91 -13.52
N ALA A 661 29.87 2.10 -14.00
CA ALA A 661 29.58 2.96 -15.15
C ALA A 661 29.91 4.44 -14.90
N GLN A 662 29.87 4.90 -13.65
CA GLN A 662 30.27 6.25 -13.24
C GLN A 662 31.77 6.38 -12.90
N GLY A 663 32.57 5.34 -13.15
CA GLY A 663 34.03 5.35 -12.92
C GLY A 663 34.45 5.12 -11.46
N SER A 664 33.55 4.64 -10.61
CA SER A 664 33.85 4.28 -9.22
C SER A 664 34.45 2.87 -9.12
N ARG A 665 35.29 2.64 -8.10
CA ARG A 665 35.87 1.31 -7.79
C ARG A 665 34.93 0.57 -6.86
N VAL A 666 34.64 -0.70 -7.15
CA VAL A 666 33.65 -1.49 -6.39
C VAL A 666 34.27 -2.75 -5.81
N LEU A 667 34.27 -2.84 -4.49
CA LEU A 667 34.60 -4.04 -3.72
C LEU A 667 33.29 -4.67 -3.20
N TYR A 668 33.04 -5.94 -3.50
CA TYR A 668 31.76 -6.57 -3.21
C TYR A 668 31.91 -7.81 -2.34
N PHE A 669 31.39 -7.77 -1.11
CA PHE A 669 31.19 -8.94 -0.26
C PHE A 669 29.82 -9.57 -0.53
N ALA A 670 29.82 -10.73 -1.18
CA ALA A 670 28.60 -11.47 -1.53
C ALA A 670 28.43 -12.67 -0.59
N GLY A 671 27.54 -12.52 0.41
CA GLY A 671 27.28 -13.50 1.45
C GLY A 671 26.10 -14.42 1.16
N TYR A 672 26.30 -15.71 1.40
CA TYR A 672 25.31 -16.78 1.26
C TYR A 672 25.41 -17.75 2.43
N LYS A 673 24.31 -18.44 2.76
CA LYS A 673 24.32 -19.44 3.81
C LYS A 673 24.99 -20.72 3.33
N THR A 674 24.52 -21.25 2.20
CA THR A 674 25.03 -22.48 1.57
C THR A 674 25.50 -22.19 0.15
N ILE A 675 26.22 -23.15 -0.44
CA ILE A 675 26.72 -23.03 -1.82
C ILE A 675 25.55 -22.98 -2.83
N GLU A 676 24.46 -23.69 -2.55
CA GLU A 676 23.27 -23.77 -3.41
C GLU A 676 22.50 -22.45 -3.47
N ASP A 677 22.71 -21.56 -2.50
CA ASP A 677 22.04 -20.25 -2.46
C ASP A 677 22.69 -19.22 -3.41
N ARG A 678 23.84 -19.53 -4.03
CA ARG A 678 24.56 -18.60 -4.92
C ARG A 678 23.93 -18.54 -6.31
N TYR A 679 23.59 -17.33 -6.77
CA TYR A 679 22.98 -17.07 -8.08
C TYR A 679 23.64 -15.87 -8.80
N LYS A 680 23.36 -15.71 -10.10
CA LYS A 680 23.76 -14.55 -10.94
C LYS A 680 25.25 -14.17 -10.80
N ILE A 681 26.12 -15.17 -10.82
CA ILE A 681 27.58 -15.01 -10.61
C ILE A 681 28.17 -14.00 -11.60
N ALA A 682 27.87 -14.14 -12.90
CA ALA A 682 28.40 -13.25 -13.94
C ALA A 682 27.97 -11.79 -13.76
N ASP A 683 26.75 -11.54 -13.27
CA ASP A 683 26.26 -10.19 -13.01
C ASP A 683 26.97 -9.56 -11.81
N ILE A 684 27.20 -10.34 -10.74
CA ILE A 684 27.95 -9.90 -9.56
C ILE A 684 29.40 -9.58 -9.92
N GLU A 685 30.07 -10.45 -10.70
CA GLU A 685 31.44 -10.22 -11.16
C GLU A 685 31.53 -8.97 -12.04
N ARG A 686 30.58 -8.77 -12.97
CA ARG A 686 30.55 -7.56 -13.82
C ARG A 686 30.31 -6.27 -13.03
N ALA A 687 29.59 -6.37 -11.91
CA ALA A 687 29.26 -5.24 -11.05
C ALA A 687 30.42 -4.81 -10.12
N ALA A 688 31.54 -5.55 -10.07
CA ALA A 688 32.62 -5.31 -9.12
C ALA A 688 34.02 -5.46 -9.73
N ASP A 689 34.98 -4.68 -9.24
CA ASP A 689 36.41 -4.86 -9.51
C ASP A 689 36.94 -6.12 -8.82
N SER A 690 36.51 -6.35 -7.59
CA SER A 690 36.85 -7.53 -6.78
C SER A 690 35.65 -7.98 -5.97
N VAL A 691 35.45 -9.30 -5.90
CA VAL A 691 34.39 -9.95 -5.14
C VAL A 691 35.00 -10.82 -4.05
N VAL A 692 34.47 -10.72 -2.84
CA VAL A 692 34.71 -11.65 -1.75
C VAL A 692 33.47 -12.53 -1.57
N TRP A 693 33.57 -13.77 -2.02
CA TRP A 693 32.50 -14.77 -1.92
C TRP A 693 32.48 -15.36 -0.51
N CYS A 694 31.45 -15.04 0.27
CA CYS A 694 31.31 -15.48 1.66
C CYS A 694 30.25 -16.58 1.75
N CYS A 695 30.60 -17.72 2.34
CA CYS A 695 29.67 -18.82 2.60
C CYS A 695 29.69 -19.14 4.10
N ASP A 696 28.54 -19.12 4.78
CA ASP A 696 28.49 -19.44 6.21
C ASP A 696 28.96 -20.89 6.47
N GLU A 697 28.68 -21.80 5.55
CA GLU A 697 28.96 -23.23 5.67
C GLU A 697 30.14 -23.69 4.77
N ALA A 698 30.91 -24.68 5.24
CA ALA A 698 31.95 -25.34 4.45
C ALA A 698 31.33 -26.23 3.35
N PRO A 699 31.99 -26.44 2.19
CA PRO A 699 33.37 -26.08 1.85
C PRO A 699 33.56 -24.65 1.29
N GLY A 700 32.49 -23.86 1.18
CA GLY A 700 32.53 -22.51 0.61
C GLY A 700 32.68 -22.46 -0.91
N PHE A 701 33.07 -21.30 -1.42
CA PHE A 701 33.12 -21.01 -2.86
C PHE A 701 34.54 -21.07 -3.43
N GLN A 702 34.64 -21.38 -4.72
CA GLN A 702 35.84 -21.14 -5.51
C GLN A 702 35.68 -19.84 -6.32
N PRO A 703 36.60 -18.87 -6.18
CA PRO A 703 36.58 -17.66 -6.99
C PRO A 703 36.84 -17.95 -8.47
N GLY A 704 36.12 -17.27 -9.36
CA GLY A 704 36.30 -17.39 -10.82
C GLY A 704 37.39 -16.49 -11.38
N ARG A 705 37.69 -15.36 -10.73
CA ARG A 705 38.67 -14.35 -11.18
C ARG A 705 39.88 -14.30 -10.24
N PRO A 706 41.09 -13.98 -10.74
CA PRO A 706 42.29 -13.87 -9.90
C PRO A 706 42.22 -12.78 -8.83
N THR A 707 41.40 -11.75 -9.06
CA THR A 707 41.18 -10.62 -8.14
C THR A 707 40.09 -10.90 -7.11
N ASP A 708 39.43 -12.06 -7.17
CA ASP A 708 38.34 -12.44 -6.27
C ASP A 708 38.83 -13.38 -5.16
N PHE A 709 38.16 -13.31 -4.01
CA PHE A 709 38.48 -14.08 -2.82
C PHE A 709 37.30 -14.95 -2.40
N ALA A 710 37.56 -15.94 -1.55
CA ALA A 710 36.53 -16.73 -0.90
C ALA A 710 36.80 -16.83 0.60
N PHE A 711 35.72 -16.88 1.39
CA PHE A 711 35.78 -17.03 2.82
C PHE A 711 34.66 -17.94 3.33
N VAL A 712 35.00 -18.82 4.27
CA VAL A 712 34.02 -19.66 4.99
C VAL A 712 33.77 -19.05 6.36
N GLY A 713 32.55 -18.61 6.60
CA GLY A 713 32.10 -17.87 7.78
C GLY A 713 31.26 -16.66 7.40
N ASN A 714 30.86 -15.88 8.41
CA ASN A 714 29.93 -14.77 8.19
C ASN A 714 30.61 -13.56 7.52
N ILE A 715 29.79 -12.69 6.92
CA ILE A 715 30.26 -11.55 6.13
C ILE A 715 31.16 -10.57 6.91
N VAL A 716 30.94 -10.40 8.22
CA VAL A 716 31.74 -9.48 9.02
C VAL A 716 33.12 -10.08 9.31
N GLN A 717 33.21 -11.39 9.52
CA GLN A 717 34.49 -12.10 9.61
C GLN A 717 35.24 -12.05 8.27
N ALA A 718 34.55 -12.14 7.14
CA ALA A 718 35.18 -11.99 5.83
C ALA A 718 35.78 -10.59 5.64
N ILE A 719 35.06 -9.52 6.04
CA ILE A 719 35.58 -8.15 5.98
C ILE A 719 36.84 -8.01 6.86
N GLU A 720 36.85 -8.61 8.05
CA GLU A 720 38.02 -8.63 8.93
C GLU A 720 39.21 -9.40 8.31
N ALA A 721 38.95 -10.56 7.70
CA ALA A 721 39.96 -11.37 7.04
C ALA A 721 40.56 -10.65 5.81
N TYR A 722 39.73 -9.94 5.06
CA TYR A 722 40.17 -9.11 3.94
C TYR A 722 41.02 -7.93 4.43
N GLY A 723 40.53 -7.18 5.44
CA GLY A 723 41.23 -6.02 5.98
C GLY A 723 42.57 -6.34 6.65
N SER A 724 42.68 -7.51 7.30
CA SER A 724 43.93 -8.00 7.89
C SER A 724 44.93 -8.58 6.89
N GLY A 725 44.53 -8.77 5.62
CA GLY A 725 45.34 -9.42 4.59
C GLY A 725 45.37 -10.95 4.69
N ALA A 726 44.55 -11.56 5.54
CA ALA A 726 44.49 -13.01 5.71
C ALA A 726 43.99 -13.74 4.44
N LEU A 727 43.28 -13.04 3.55
CA LEU A 727 42.82 -13.55 2.26
C LEU A 727 43.87 -13.40 1.14
N GLY A 728 44.98 -12.71 1.40
CA GLY A 728 46.01 -12.38 0.41
C GLY A 728 46.06 -10.88 0.06
N PRO A 729 46.86 -10.51 -0.96
CA PRO A 729 47.05 -9.11 -1.35
C PRO A 729 45.77 -8.51 -1.94
N ALA A 730 45.26 -7.46 -1.31
CA ALA A 730 44.05 -6.75 -1.70
C ALA A 730 44.35 -5.55 -2.63
N GLU A 731 43.72 -5.50 -3.81
CA GLU A 731 43.83 -4.36 -4.73
C GLU A 731 43.06 -3.12 -4.28
N ILE A 732 41.99 -3.32 -3.49
CA ILE A 732 41.16 -2.24 -2.93
C ILE A 732 41.31 -2.26 -1.40
N PRO A 733 42.16 -1.42 -0.81
CA PRO A 733 42.28 -1.29 0.64
C PRO A 733 41.00 -0.76 1.29
N LEU A 734 40.63 -1.29 2.47
CA LEU A 734 39.43 -0.83 3.19
C LEU A 734 39.53 0.63 3.66
N ASN A 735 40.74 1.16 3.83
CA ASN A 735 40.97 2.55 4.21
C ASN A 735 40.83 3.54 3.03
N GLU A 736 40.57 3.04 1.83
CA GLU A 736 40.20 3.85 0.66
C GLU A 736 38.68 3.92 0.48
N VAL A 737 37.89 3.11 1.20
CA VAL A 737 36.43 3.06 1.06
C VAL A 737 35.79 4.37 1.52
N ASP A 738 35.10 5.03 0.59
CA ASP A 738 34.32 6.25 0.83
C ASP A 738 32.89 5.95 1.26
N ARG A 739 32.33 4.83 0.76
CA ARG A 739 30.93 4.46 0.96
C ARG A 739 30.73 2.96 1.18
N ILE A 740 29.86 2.62 2.13
CA ILE A 740 29.39 1.27 2.39
C ILE A 740 27.89 1.20 2.10
N ILE A 741 27.44 0.22 1.32
CA ILE A 741 26.03 -0.08 1.09
C ILE A 741 25.74 -1.51 1.54
N ALA A 742 24.96 -1.66 2.61
CA ALA A 742 24.58 -2.94 3.18
C ALA A 742 23.13 -3.29 2.83
N ILE A 743 22.91 -4.47 2.24
CA ILE A 743 21.57 -4.97 1.88
C ILE A 743 21.47 -6.46 2.22
N GLY A 744 20.53 -6.83 3.07
CA GLY A 744 20.28 -8.22 3.45
C GLY A 744 19.24 -8.33 4.55
N SER A 745 19.40 -9.31 5.45
CA SER A 745 18.55 -9.41 6.64
C SER A 745 18.81 -8.25 7.60
N ASP A 746 17.81 -7.90 8.42
CA ASP A 746 17.96 -6.90 9.48
C ASP A 746 19.13 -7.23 10.42
N GLY A 747 19.36 -8.52 10.69
CA GLY A 747 20.46 -8.99 11.53
C GLY A 747 21.83 -8.78 10.90
N MET A 748 21.97 -9.05 9.59
CA MET A 748 23.23 -8.83 8.90
C MET A 748 23.56 -7.33 8.81
N MET A 749 22.58 -6.50 8.43
CA MET A 749 22.79 -5.05 8.35
C MET A 749 23.13 -4.44 9.73
N ALA A 750 22.47 -4.90 10.80
CA ALA A 750 22.81 -4.49 12.16
C ALA A 750 24.24 -4.91 12.56
N ALA A 751 24.66 -6.14 12.23
CA ALA A 751 26.00 -6.63 12.53
C ALA A 751 27.08 -5.83 11.78
N VAL A 752 26.82 -5.46 10.52
CA VAL A 752 27.72 -4.60 9.73
C VAL A 752 27.78 -3.20 10.34
N ALA A 753 26.65 -2.62 10.72
CA ALA A 753 26.57 -1.29 11.35
C ALA A 753 27.43 -1.22 12.62
N GLU A 754 27.29 -2.20 13.52
CA GLU A 754 28.03 -2.29 14.77
C GLU A 754 29.52 -2.56 14.54
N ALA A 755 29.85 -3.60 13.78
CA ALA A 755 31.24 -4.05 13.64
C ALA A 755 32.14 -2.99 13.00
N ARG A 756 31.61 -2.27 12.01
CA ARG A 756 32.23 -1.09 11.37
C ARG A 756 32.69 -0.03 12.37
N ARG A 757 31.92 0.21 13.44
CA ARG A 757 32.23 1.22 14.47
C ARG A 757 33.00 0.65 15.67
N ALA A 758 33.01 -0.68 15.82
CA ALA A 758 33.72 -1.40 16.86
C ALA A 758 34.98 -2.08 16.29
N ARG A 759 34.95 -3.41 16.09
CA ARG A 759 36.14 -4.22 15.77
C ARG A 759 36.77 -3.94 14.40
N LEU A 760 36.04 -3.38 13.44
CA LEU A 760 36.54 -3.05 12.11
C LEU A 760 36.95 -1.59 11.96
N LYS A 761 36.82 -0.78 13.02
CA LYS A 761 36.97 0.68 12.96
C LYS A 761 38.32 1.13 12.40
N HIS A 762 39.40 0.41 12.70
CA HIS A 762 40.76 0.77 12.26
C HIS A 762 41.03 0.47 10.79
N TYR A 763 40.17 -0.32 10.12
CA TYR A 763 40.31 -0.59 8.68
C TYR A 763 39.67 0.48 7.80
N PHE A 764 38.67 1.21 8.30
CA PHE A 764 37.93 2.19 7.53
C PHE A 764 38.36 3.63 7.85
N ARG A 765 38.15 4.52 6.88
CA ARG A 765 38.31 5.97 7.11
C ARG A 765 37.31 6.46 8.16
N PRO A 766 37.60 7.48 8.98
CA PRO A 766 36.62 7.96 9.97
C PRO A 766 35.33 8.55 9.37
N ASP A 767 35.41 9.10 8.15
CA ASP A 767 34.41 9.92 7.48
C ASP A 767 33.58 9.19 6.40
N HIS A 768 33.77 7.88 6.22
CA HIS A 768 33.01 7.12 5.23
C HIS A 768 31.49 7.16 5.47
N ARG A 769 30.72 7.22 4.38
CA ARG A 769 29.25 7.14 4.41
C ARG A 769 28.82 5.67 4.51
N ALA A 770 27.80 5.37 5.29
CA ALA A 770 27.26 4.01 5.37
C ALA A 770 25.73 4.03 5.25
N ILE A 771 25.21 3.16 4.40
CA ILE A 771 23.80 3.10 4.02
C ILE A 771 23.30 1.67 4.24
N ALA A 772 22.10 1.53 4.79
CA ALA A 772 21.31 0.30 4.71
C ALA A 772 20.09 0.53 3.81
N SER A 773 19.87 -0.39 2.87
CA SER A 773 18.60 -0.45 2.12
C SER A 773 17.60 -1.27 2.94
N ILE A 774 16.64 -0.58 3.55
CA ILE A 774 15.74 -1.16 4.55
C ILE A 774 14.56 -1.90 3.93
N ASN A 775 14.42 -3.17 4.30
CA ASN A 775 13.32 -4.07 3.93
C ASN A 775 12.13 -3.98 4.92
N SER A 776 11.63 -2.78 5.20
CA SER A 776 10.43 -2.62 6.06
C SER A 776 9.20 -3.29 5.43
N PRO A 777 8.24 -3.78 6.24
CA PRO A 777 6.93 -4.22 5.73
C PRO A 777 6.25 -3.13 4.88
N MET A 778 5.64 -3.50 3.75
CA MET A 778 4.95 -2.54 2.86
C MET A 778 3.69 -3.14 2.22
N GLN A 779 2.64 -2.33 2.05
CA GLN A 779 1.37 -2.74 1.42
C GLN A 779 1.05 -1.85 0.21
N CYS A 780 0.92 -0.53 0.41
CA CYS A 780 0.52 0.35 -0.70
C CYS A 780 1.68 0.67 -1.64
N MET A 781 2.88 0.88 -1.09
CA MET A 781 4.10 1.34 -1.79
C MET A 781 3.94 2.66 -2.59
N MET A 782 2.88 3.44 -2.29
CA MET A 782 2.56 4.71 -2.96
C MET A 782 3.19 5.95 -2.29
N LYS A 783 4.30 5.77 -1.55
CA LYS A 783 5.00 6.79 -0.74
C LYS A 783 4.16 7.48 0.34
N GLU A 784 4.37 7.08 1.59
CA GLU A 784 3.77 7.66 2.80
C GLU A 784 2.27 7.43 3.06
N ILE A 785 1.52 6.77 2.17
CA ILE A 785 0.05 6.66 2.30
C ILE A 785 -0.42 5.72 3.42
N CYS A 786 -0.08 4.42 3.35
CA CYS A 786 -0.58 3.43 4.32
C CYS A 786 0.19 3.44 5.66
N ALA A 787 1.42 3.95 5.68
CA ALA A 787 2.33 3.90 6.83
C ALA A 787 2.69 2.50 7.39
N GLN A 788 2.50 1.43 6.62
CA GLN A 788 3.11 0.16 6.99
C GLN A 788 4.65 0.21 6.86
N CYS A 789 5.19 1.10 6.04
CA CYS A 789 6.63 1.24 5.80
C CYS A 789 7.37 2.09 6.85
N LEU A 790 6.76 2.42 8.00
CA LEU A 790 7.38 3.29 9.01
C LEU A 790 8.64 2.64 9.62
N GLN A 791 9.72 3.40 9.70
CA GLN A 791 10.98 2.97 10.31
C GLN A 791 11.42 4.01 11.34
N ARG A 792 11.83 3.55 12.53
CA ARG A 792 12.38 4.44 13.56
C ARG A 792 13.84 4.74 13.24
N HIS A 793 14.18 6.02 13.36
CA HIS A 793 15.55 6.51 13.37
C HIS A 793 15.91 7.03 14.76
N TYR A 794 17.15 6.79 15.15
CA TYR A 794 17.78 7.34 16.35
C TYR A 794 19.07 8.05 15.94
N ASP A 795 19.17 9.34 16.21
CA ASP A 795 20.42 10.08 15.99
C ASP A 795 21.32 9.93 17.22
N PRO A 796 22.47 9.24 17.11
CA PRO A 796 23.35 9.01 18.26
C PRO A 796 24.03 10.27 18.78
N ALA A 797 24.15 11.33 17.97
CA ALA A 797 24.78 12.58 18.37
C ALA A 797 23.83 13.49 19.16
N SER A 798 22.56 13.55 18.75
CA SER A 798 21.56 14.41 19.39
C SER A 798 20.64 13.68 20.38
N GLY A 799 20.62 12.34 20.34
CA GLY A 799 19.64 11.51 21.06
C GLY A 799 18.21 11.63 20.52
N THR A 800 18.04 12.29 19.36
CA THR A 800 16.71 12.56 18.80
C THR A 800 16.16 11.34 18.08
N GLU A 801 14.90 11.02 18.36
CA GLU A 801 14.16 9.98 17.65
C GLU A 801 13.25 10.56 16.59
N THR A 802 13.23 9.94 15.41
CA THR A 802 12.32 10.31 14.33
C THR A 802 11.73 9.07 13.67
N VAL A 803 10.67 9.26 12.89
CA VAL A 803 10.07 8.19 12.10
C VAL A 803 10.11 8.59 10.63
N VAL A 804 10.64 7.70 9.80
CA VAL A 804 10.72 7.85 8.35
C VAL A 804 9.85 6.82 7.65
N PHE A 805 9.60 7.04 6.35
CA PHE A 805 8.85 6.11 5.52
C PHE A 805 9.81 5.40 4.56
N SER A 806 10.14 4.14 4.81
CA SER A 806 11.07 3.37 3.97
C SER A 806 10.58 3.23 2.53
N CYS A 807 9.26 3.28 2.33
CA CYS A 807 8.68 3.26 0.98
C CYS A 807 8.87 4.57 0.20
N PHE A 808 9.21 5.67 0.88
CA PHE A 808 9.61 6.92 0.25
C PHE A 808 11.10 6.86 -0.14
N ASN A 809 11.95 6.52 0.83
CA ASN A 809 13.37 6.28 0.63
C ASN A 809 13.82 5.05 1.47
N GLN A 810 14.18 3.99 0.77
CA GLN A 810 14.63 2.73 1.37
C GLN A 810 16.10 2.80 1.80
N ASP A 811 16.91 3.63 1.12
CA ASP A 811 18.33 3.84 1.43
C ASP A 811 18.46 4.82 2.59
N GLN A 812 18.76 4.29 3.78
CA GLN A 812 18.81 5.04 5.03
C GLN A 812 20.22 5.02 5.61
N ASP A 813 20.57 6.08 6.33
CA ASP A 813 21.84 6.16 7.06
C ASP A 813 21.94 4.99 8.05
N LEU A 814 22.95 4.14 7.84
CA LEU A 814 23.15 2.90 8.58
C LEU A 814 23.27 3.15 10.10
N ASP A 815 23.84 4.29 10.51
CA ASP A 815 24.02 4.64 11.93
C ASP A 815 22.73 5.09 12.61
N ARG A 816 21.73 5.50 11.83
CA ARG A 816 20.47 6.04 12.36
C ARG A 816 19.38 4.99 12.47
N VAL A 817 19.51 3.85 11.79
CA VAL A 817 18.46 2.83 11.73
C VAL A 817 18.34 2.07 13.05
N ASP A 818 17.13 2.07 13.64
CA ASP A 818 16.79 1.16 14.74
C ASP A 818 16.41 -0.23 14.21
N PHE A 819 17.40 -1.11 14.09
CA PHE A 819 17.22 -2.49 13.63
C PHE A 819 16.40 -3.34 14.60
N ARG A 820 16.37 -3.02 15.89
CA ARG A 820 15.51 -3.72 16.86
C ARG A 820 14.04 -3.44 16.58
N THR A 821 13.69 -2.18 16.28
CA THR A 821 12.34 -1.82 15.83
C THR A 821 12.01 -2.51 14.51
N LEU A 822 12.91 -2.51 13.52
CA LEU A 822 12.69 -3.19 12.24
C LEU A 822 12.36 -4.68 12.42
N ARG A 823 13.19 -5.41 13.18
CA ARG A 823 12.98 -6.85 13.48
C ARG A 823 11.62 -7.11 14.12
N ARG A 824 11.23 -6.30 15.11
CA ARG A 824 9.94 -6.44 15.80
C ARG A 824 8.78 -6.21 14.84
N ARG A 825 8.87 -5.20 13.97
CA ARG A 825 7.81 -4.95 12.97
C ARG A 825 7.68 -6.08 11.96
N LEU A 826 8.79 -6.71 11.56
CA LEU A 826 8.80 -7.87 10.67
C LEU A 826 8.15 -9.12 11.30
N SER A 827 8.11 -9.25 12.63
CA SER A 827 7.51 -10.40 13.31
C SER A 827 6.02 -10.23 13.65
N GLN A 828 5.41 -9.10 13.29
CA GLN A 828 4.08 -8.72 13.76
C GLN A 828 2.96 -9.72 13.40
N ASN A 829 3.09 -10.46 12.29
CA ASN A 829 2.13 -11.46 11.84
C ASN A 829 2.65 -12.91 11.98
N GLY A 830 3.78 -13.14 12.68
CA GLY A 830 4.57 -14.37 12.58
C GLY A 830 3.80 -15.67 12.84
N ALA A 831 2.88 -15.70 13.81
CA ALA A 831 2.06 -16.87 14.11
C ALA A 831 1.15 -17.26 12.92
N GLN A 832 0.46 -16.27 12.33
CA GLN A 832 -0.41 -16.46 11.17
C GLN A 832 0.40 -16.81 9.92
N GLU A 833 1.51 -16.12 9.66
CA GLU A 833 2.37 -16.36 8.49
C GLU A 833 2.92 -17.79 8.47
N LYS A 834 3.37 -18.31 9.61
CA LYS A 834 3.87 -19.69 9.72
C LYS A 834 2.78 -20.74 9.49
N LEU A 835 1.58 -20.52 10.01
CA LEU A 835 0.44 -21.39 9.71
C LEU A 835 0.03 -21.31 8.24
N THR A 836 -0.04 -20.11 7.68
CA THR A 836 -0.37 -19.87 6.27
C THR A 836 0.67 -20.48 5.33
N LYS A 837 1.96 -20.47 5.68
CA LYS A 837 3.01 -21.17 4.93
C LYS A 837 2.71 -22.67 4.80
N LEU A 838 2.34 -23.33 5.90
CA LEU A 838 1.94 -24.74 5.88
C LEU A 838 0.65 -24.96 5.08
N TRP A 839 -0.30 -24.03 5.17
CA TRP A 839 -1.56 -24.07 4.41
C TRP A 839 -1.33 -23.97 2.90
N ILE A 840 -0.46 -23.06 2.46
CA ILE A 840 -0.10 -22.90 1.04
C ILE A 840 0.65 -24.13 0.56
N ASP A 841 1.61 -24.65 1.34
CA ASP A 841 2.29 -25.91 1.00
C ASP A 841 1.29 -27.06 0.77
N ARG A 842 0.29 -27.19 1.65
CA ARG A 842 -0.82 -28.14 1.48
C ARG A 842 -1.59 -27.90 0.18
N CYS A 843 -1.95 -26.66 -0.14
CA CYS A 843 -2.66 -26.30 -1.36
C CYS A 843 -1.84 -26.65 -2.62
N LEU A 844 -0.54 -26.31 -2.63
CA LEU A 844 0.37 -26.58 -3.74
C LEU A 844 0.56 -28.08 -3.98
N ARG A 845 0.67 -28.89 -2.92
CA ARG A 845 0.72 -30.36 -3.04
C ARG A 845 -0.58 -30.92 -3.63
N ARG A 846 -1.74 -30.42 -3.19
CA ARG A 846 -3.04 -30.86 -3.72
C ARG A 846 -3.27 -30.47 -5.19
N LEU A 847 -2.70 -29.36 -5.61
CA LEU A 847 -2.71 -28.95 -7.01
C LEU A 847 -1.64 -29.68 -7.86
N GLY A 848 -0.77 -30.51 -7.25
CA GLY A 848 0.28 -31.24 -7.95
C GLY A 848 1.54 -30.44 -8.28
N TRP A 849 1.69 -29.23 -7.71
CA TRP A 849 2.86 -28.36 -7.93
C TRP A 849 4.05 -28.67 -7.03
N ARG A 850 3.81 -29.42 -5.94
CA ARG A 850 4.85 -29.97 -5.07
C ARG A 850 4.62 -31.45 -4.93
N GLU A 851 5.70 -32.21 -4.80
CA GLU A 851 5.63 -33.65 -4.55
C GLU A 851 4.78 -33.93 -3.29
N ALA A 852 4.05 -35.05 -3.31
CA ALA A 852 3.37 -35.52 -2.11
C ALA A 852 4.41 -35.68 -0.99
N ALA A 853 4.04 -35.37 0.26
CA ALA A 853 4.97 -35.61 1.36
C ALA A 853 5.30 -37.11 1.37
N ALA A 854 6.59 -37.47 1.39
CA ALA A 854 6.98 -38.84 1.66
C ALA A 854 6.27 -39.25 2.96
N ALA A 855 5.53 -40.35 2.92
CA ALA A 855 4.93 -40.89 4.13
C ALA A 855 6.08 -41.32 5.05
N GLU A 856 6.41 -40.49 6.04
CA GLU A 856 7.30 -40.87 7.15
C GLU A 856 6.63 -41.88 8.07
#